data_AF-A0A926R1J1-F1
#
_entry.id   AF-A0A926R1J1-F1
#
_cell.length_a   1.000
_cell.length_b   1.000
_cell.length_c   1.000
_cell.angle_alpha   90.00
_cell.angle_beta   90.00
_cell.angle_gamma   90.00
#
_symmetry.space_group_name_H-M   'P 1'
#
loop_
_entity.id
_entity.type
_entity.pdbx_description
1 polymer ?
#
loop_
_entity_poly.entity_id
_entity_poly.type
_entity_poly.pdbx_seq_one_letter_code
_entity_poly.pdbx_strand_id
1 'polypeptide(L)'
;MSVIDTRLVQTAVIGTKDSDQPVILPEQPYNLDQFRRHFQGKRFWCGTLLGGCGEELMTKRYETKVCHFAHFPDRTGMAPACHRVANGADSADHLFIKRDLTDWLKAQGLRVQAELRHLGTGPGDAVDFWLPTTRQRLRFQLCLQDYRTWYRAEQELGTSSEQMDWIFGAEGPISANMVQRQGYALRVKCETHGSDRRVLIGVERTGRPVTWSALDDCRLTSDGLVTPVLEELLSDGSVTQRGMGAWLRPATFPLRADQIVFAIDTKAPMPKHSPLAAEGRYIITADVKPAGSRIIRAHVSLPDAVPMPTEQYVYRLHGVARLLLTDPDPQDGAQWAVRADGVIQLSGIEAERTGLWRPGVALPKPVRTTSDVPVPEQRTVTGQTATTSGRANSAAQSASSSSTRPTPDMVARVRKALKDFARRRTLTAWSTLGSVAELNLVRLSATDRRDLLIAVDRPAAPDKPVLSALVRDSGGRPLPDMTTIIRKLGLQPPADDVTLKLWCDREKERAYQAHSASGVRVIPARLALAADGKVSGPPVVPQPKRRNAQSGSGHPQRQAPLEEGVARLRKALAQAEELLPRLNGKHHKRLSDTIKGARKRLNTYESARAKGTPYLDWLGSRSDTPGHYAHLLLRAIEAVEPHARPESVPEANASVVAPQQVPSPRDNSPDEFDELVNQFREAQRLQDVDRAEKIYRKAHPIYRLQLSPALQHQKRAIIGEMRTWITNEQPNRSSALLKRFRRLIHRLGVEKDTMSTNDLAGVLVEAEALSKRIKLPNNEQAALNTWQRRLQDRREAEKAASAIAIPEDNSLAEGRLSQSQILQLASGVRTLLEQTARGQSLTTWGELRRRLGESVLPHLHPDDQGEVLVAVDRDTPATEPLLSSLIVAGDGEIHPLYRHVAFSLDRKVPLSDAALRSEWTVDVLRLRTLWKHR
;
A
#
# COMPACT_ATOMS: atom_id res chain seq x y z
N MET A 1 -4.13 -31.92 2.45
CA MET A 1 -3.63 -30.98 3.48
C MET A 1 -4.68 -29.90 3.65
N SER A 2 -5.24 -29.77 4.85
CA SER A 2 -6.25 -28.76 5.16
C SER A 2 -5.65 -27.36 4.99
N VAL A 3 -6.30 -26.51 4.19
CA VAL A 3 -6.00 -25.08 4.15
C VAL A 3 -6.16 -24.53 5.57
N ILE A 4 -5.07 -24.09 6.18
CA ILE A 4 -5.05 -23.47 7.50
C ILE A 4 -5.85 -22.17 7.39
N ASP A 5 -6.86 -22.00 8.25
CA ASP A 5 -7.66 -20.78 8.31
C ASP A 5 -6.82 -19.65 8.90
N THR A 6 -6.27 -18.79 8.04
CA THR A 6 -5.39 -17.66 8.41
C THR A 6 -6.13 -16.51 9.09
N ARG A 7 -7.45 -16.62 9.28
CA ARG A 7 -8.25 -15.62 10.03
C ARG A 7 -8.10 -15.77 11.53
N LEU A 8 -7.54 -16.87 12.02
CA LEU A 8 -7.44 -17.19 13.43
C LEU A 8 -6.17 -16.58 14.02
N VAL A 9 -6.29 -15.96 15.20
CA VAL A 9 -5.18 -15.26 15.87
C VAL A 9 -4.15 -16.28 16.38
N GLN A 10 -2.97 -16.30 15.78
CA GLN A 10 -1.88 -17.22 16.14
C GLN A 10 -0.86 -16.62 17.10
N THR A 11 -0.82 -15.29 17.23
CA THR A 11 0.20 -14.61 18.05
C THR A 11 -0.41 -13.68 19.09
N ALA A 12 0.26 -13.58 20.22
CA ALA A 12 -0.11 -12.76 21.37
C ALA A 12 1.16 -12.15 22.01
N VAL A 13 0.97 -11.27 22.99
CA VAL A 13 2.05 -10.80 23.86
C VAL A 13 1.79 -11.23 25.30
N ILE A 14 2.87 -11.43 26.07
CA ILE A 14 2.81 -11.89 27.47
C ILE A 14 2.92 -10.71 28.42
N GLY A 15 2.15 -10.75 29.51
CA GLY A 15 2.27 -9.80 30.63
C GLY A 15 1.25 -8.67 30.55
N THR A 16 1.46 -7.70 29.66
CA THR A 16 0.54 -6.57 29.46
C THR A 16 0.23 -6.38 27.97
N LYS A 17 -0.82 -5.61 27.67
CA LYS A 17 -1.22 -5.29 26.30
C LYS A 17 -0.17 -4.50 25.48
N ASP A 18 0.77 -3.83 26.14
CA ASP A 18 1.81 -3.01 25.52
C ASP A 18 3.20 -3.67 25.60
N SER A 19 3.23 -4.96 26.00
CA SER A 19 4.43 -5.77 26.08
C SER A 19 5.04 -6.04 24.70
N ASP A 20 6.37 -6.08 24.62
CA ASP A 20 7.13 -6.46 23.44
C ASP A 20 7.61 -7.92 23.46
N GLN A 21 7.12 -8.73 24.41
CA GLN A 21 7.41 -10.17 24.49
C GLN A 21 6.38 -10.98 23.69
N PRO A 22 6.70 -11.41 22.46
CA PRO A 22 5.76 -12.15 21.62
C PRO A 22 5.68 -13.62 22.04
N VAL A 23 4.55 -14.22 21.69
CA VAL A 23 4.35 -15.66 21.77
C VAL A 23 3.52 -16.15 20.60
N ILE A 24 3.86 -17.33 20.09
CA ILE A 24 3.12 -18.03 19.04
C ILE A 24 2.41 -19.24 19.63
N LEU A 25 1.12 -19.39 19.31
CA LEU A 25 0.37 -20.56 19.73
C LEU A 25 0.67 -21.73 18.78
N PRO A 26 0.98 -22.92 19.29
CA PRO A 26 1.09 -24.10 18.44
C PRO A 26 -0.25 -24.48 17.82
N GLU A 27 -0.24 -24.81 16.53
CA GLU A 27 -1.45 -25.20 15.79
C GLU A 27 -2.03 -26.55 16.25
N GLN A 28 -1.15 -27.45 16.73
CA GLN A 28 -1.47 -28.82 17.09
C GLN A 28 -1.87 -28.96 18.58
N PRO A 29 -2.90 -29.76 18.92
CA PRO A 29 -3.41 -29.90 20.29
C PRO A 29 -2.38 -30.36 21.31
N TYR A 30 -1.56 -31.35 20.95
CA TYR A 30 -0.53 -31.88 21.83
C TYR A 30 0.52 -30.81 22.18
N ASN A 31 0.96 -30.03 21.19
CA ASN A 31 1.89 -28.92 21.40
C ASN A 31 1.24 -27.79 22.20
N LEU A 32 -0.07 -27.55 22.03
CA LEU A 32 -0.81 -26.59 22.85
C LEU A 32 -0.85 -27.01 24.33
N ASP A 33 -0.99 -28.31 24.60
CA ASP A 33 -1.01 -28.79 25.98
C ASP A 33 0.37 -28.61 26.65
N GLN A 34 1.46 -28.81 25.90
CA GLN A 34 2.81 -28.47 26.37
C GLN A 34 2.99 -26.96 26.56
N PHE A 35 2.52 -26.15 25.60
CA PHE A 35 2.53 -24.69 25.67
C PHE A 35 1.83 -24.16 26.94
N ARG A 36 0.67 -24.70 27.28
CA ARG A 36 -0.08 -24.33 28.49
C ARG A 36 0.67 -24.64 29.77
N ARG A 37 1.41 -25.74 29.83
CA ARG A 37 2.28 -26.08 30.97
C ARG A 37 3.46 -25.11 31.06
N HIS A 38 4.10 -24.82 29.93
CA HIS A 38 5.26 -23.92 29.89
C HIS A 38 4.90 -22.49 30.33
N PHE A 39 3.74 -21.99 29.89
CA PHE A 39 3.25 -20.64 30.23
C PHE A 39 2.21 -20.63 31.37
N GLN A 40 2.25 -21.60 32.27
CA GLN A 40 1.29 -21.70 33.38
C GLN A 40 1.31 -20.41 34.24
N GLY A 41 0.13 -19.84 34.50
CA GLY A 41 -0.01 -18.59 35.26
C GLY A 41 0.30 -17.30 34.48
N LYS A 42 0.70 -17.39 33.21
CA LYS A 42 0.88 -16.21 32.36
C LYS A 42 -0.44 -15.81 31.69
N ARG A 43 -0.61 -14.50 31.45
CA ARG A 43 -1.74 -13.91 30.74
C ARG A 43 -1.29 -13.48 29.35
N PHE A 44 -2.17 -13.70 28.36
CA PHE A 44 -1.92 -13.39 26.96
C PHE A 44 -2.80 -12.23 26.52
N TRP A 45 -2.26 -11.35 25.68
CA TRP A 45 -2.97 -10.15 25.24
C TRP A 45 -2.91 -10.01 23.72
N CYS A 46 -3.97 -9.46 23.16
CA CYS A 46 -4.02 -9.00 21.78
C CYS A 46 -3.23 -7.69 21.68
N GLY A 47 -1.90 -7.80 21.67
CA GLY A 47 -1.00 -6.68 21.93
C GLY A 47 -1.16 -5.49 20.99
N THR A 48 -0.98 -4.28 21.51
CA THR A 48 -1.05 -3.02 20.72
C THR A 48 0.11 -2.94 19.71
N LEU A 49 1.29 -3.45 20.08
CA LEU A 49 2.45 -3.61 19.20
C LEU A 49 2.24 -4.68 18.11
N LEU A 50 1.16 -5.46 18.15
CA LEU A 50 0.75 -6.38 17.07
C LEU A 50 -0.35 -5.78 16.19
N GLY A 51 -0.78 -4.53 16.47
CA GLY A 51 -1.96 -3.92 15.86
C GLY A 51 -3.27 -4.48 16.43
N GLY A 52 -3.19 -5.09 17.61
CA GLY A 52 -4.31 -5.65 18.36
C GLY A 52 -5.08 -4.60 19.17
N CYS A 53 -6.25 -5.00 19.66
CA CYS A 53 -7.15 -4.13 20.44
C CYS A 53 -6.72 -3.95 21.91
N GLY A 54 -5.73 -4.69 22.38
CA GLY A 54 -5.26 -4.66 23.77
C GLY A 54 -6.07 -5.50 24.76
N GLU A 55 -7.07 -6.25 24.27
CA GLU A 55 -7.89 -7.14 25.10
C GLU A 55 -7.21 -8.47 25.41
N GLU A 56 -7.61 -9.09 26.52
CA GLU A 56 -7.03 -10.36 26.96
C GLU A 56 -7.45 -11.52 26.03
N LEU A 57 -6.53 -12.47 25.85
CA LEU A 57 -6.70 -13.64 25.00
C LEU A 57 -6.69 -14.93 25.82
N MET A 58 -7.55 -15.86 25.41
CA MET A 58 -7.55 -17.25 25.88
C MET A 58 -7.10 -18.20 24.76
N THR A 59 -6.52 -19.34 25.14
CA THR A 59 -6.14 -20.39 24.18
C THR A 59 -7.33 -21.30 23.90
N LYS A 60 -7.65 -21.53 22.61
CA LYS A 60 -8.67 -22.50 22.19
C LYS A 60 -8.01 -23.74 21.62
N ARG A 61 -8.30 -24.88 22.27
CA ARG A 61 -7.85 -26.21 21.84
C ARG A 61 -8.89 -26.84 20.92
N TYR A 62 -8.47 -27.36 19.77
CA TYR A 62 -9.32 -28.04 18.80
C TYR A 62 -8.62 -29.27 18.23
N GLU A 63 -9.31 -30.40 18.17
CA GLU A 63 -8.73 -31.64 17.59
C GLU A 63 -8.93 -31.76 16.08
N THR A 64 -9.95 -31.06 15.56
CA THR A 64 -10.35 -31.10 14.15
C THR A 64 -10.09 -29.79 13.41
N LYS A 65 -9.58 -28.77 14.11
CA LYS A 65 -9.27 -27.43 13.60
C LYS A 65 -7.96 -26.94 14.21
N VAL A 66 -7.43 -25.86 13.66
CA VAL A 66 -6.22 -25.22 14.15
C VAL A 66 -6.48 -24.58 15.52
N CYS A 67 -5.62 -24.91 16.49
CA CYS A 67 -5.61 -24.23 17.79
C CYS A 67 -5.23 -22.76 17.59
N HIS A 68 -5.89 -21.85 18.30
CA HIS A 68 -5.69 -20.40 18.15
C HIS A 68 -6.02 -19.64 19.43
N PHE A 69 -5.58 -18.38 19.50
CA PHE A 69 -6.02 -17.45 20.51
C PHE A 69 -7.40 -16.90 20.16
N ALA A 70 -8.24 -16.72 21.19
CA ALA A 70 -9.53 -16.06 21.07
C ALA A 70 -9.67 -15.00 22.17
N HIS A 71 -10.35 -13.89 21.87
CA HIS A 71 -10.65 -12.88 22.88
C HIS A 71 -11.58 -13.45 23.96
N PHE A 72 -11.39 -13.00 25.20
CA PHE A 72 -12.41 -13.21 26.22
C PHE A 72 -13.70 -12.46 25.83
N PRO A 73 -14.88 -13.06 26.07
CA PRO A 73 -16.15 -12.36 25.84
C PRO A 73 -16.26 -11.13 26.74
N ASP A 74 -16.84 -10.06 26.22
CA ASP A 74 -17.15 -8.85 26.97
C ASP A 74 -18.31 -9.08 27.96
N ARG A 75 -18.72 -8.02 28.68
CA ARG A 75 -19.83 -8.08 29.65
C ARG A 75 -21.18 -8.46 29.04
N THR A 76 -21.30 -8.39 27.71
CA THR A 76 -22.51 -8.78 26.94
C THR A 76 -22.41 -10.20 26.38
N GLY A 77 -21.27 -10.89 26.59
CA GLY A 77 -21.01 -12.22 26.08
C GLY A 77 -20.55 -12.25 24.62
N MET A 78 -20.27 -11.10 24.02
CA MET A 78 -19.76 -10.97 22.65
C MET A 78 -18.25 -10.81 22.64
N ALA A 79 -17.59 -11.31 21.60
CA ALA A 79 -16.16 -11.03 21.44
C ALA A 79 -15.96 -9.53 21.16
N PRO A 80 -15.00 -8.85 21.80
CA PRO A 80 -14.70 -7.45 21.53
C PRO A 80 -14.34 -7.25 20.05
N ALA A 81 -14.74 -6.10 19.50
CA ALA A 81 -14.44 -5.72 18.12
C ALA A 81 -12.92 -5.52 17.96
N CYS A 82 -12.27 -6.48 17.30
CA CYS A 82 -10.84 -6.42 17.02
C CYS A 82 -10.63 -5.99 15.56
N HIS A 83 -9.95 -4.85 15.36
CA HIS A 83 -9.60 -4.34 14.04
C HIS A 83 -8.25 -4.86 13.53
N ARG A 84 -7.68 -5.86 14.21
CA ARG A 84 -6.43 -6.48 13.81
C ARG A 84 -6.61 -7.18 12.46
N VAL A 85 -5.82 -6.75 11.48
CA VAL A 85 -5.88 -7.26 10.10
C VAL A 85 -4.94 -8.46 9.91
N ALA A 86 -3.79 -8.47 10.59
CA ALA A 86 -2.80 -9.54 10.53
C ALA A 86 -2.94 -10.51 11.72
N ASN A 87 -3.48 -11.70 11.46
CA ASN A 87 -3.77 -12.70 12.49
C ASN A 87 -2.87 -13.96 12.42
N GLY A 88 -2.09 -14.09 11.34
CA GLY A 88 -1.19 -15.23 11.11
C GLY A 88 0.05 -15.24 12.00
N ALA A 89 0.86 -16.28 11.86
CA ALA A 89 2.13 -16.44 12.59
C ALA A 89 3.13 -15.30 12.32
N ASP A 90 3.11 -14.75 11.11
CA ASP A 90 3.96 -13.67 10.61
C ASP A 90 3.65 -12.29 11.24
N SER A 91 2.45 -12.13 11.80
CA SER A 91 2.00 -10.85 12.36
C SER A 91 2.79 -10.36 13.59
N ALA A 92 3.69 -11.18 14.13
CA ALA A 92 4.56 -10.83 15.25
C ALA A 92 6.05 -10.92 14.89
N ASP A 93 6.41 -11.07 13.61
CA ASP A 93 7.79 -11.28 13.19
C ASP A 93 8.72 -10.14 13.63
N HIS A 94 8.26 -8.90 13.61
CA HIS A 94 9.02 -7.76 14.13
C HIS A 94 9.35 -7.88 15.62
N LEU A 95 8.46 -8.45 16.43
CA LEU A 95 8.72 -8.66 17.86
C LEU A 95 9.69 -9.82 18.08
N PHE A 96 9.55 -10.91 17.32
CA PHE A 96 10.48 -12.05 17.39
C PHE A 96 11.89 -11.61 16.95
N ILE A 97 11.99 -10.87 15.85
CA ILE A 97 13.24 -10.28 15.38
C ILE A 97 13.82 -9.35 16.44
N LYS A 98 13.04 -8.41 17.00
CA LYS A 98 13.51 -7.50 18.05
C LYS A 98 14.08 -8.27 19.25
N ARG A 99 13.35 -9.26 19.76
CA ARG A 99 13.75 -10.08 20.92
C ARG A 99 15.02 -10.87 20.62
N ASP A 100 14.97 -11.72 19.59
CA ASP A 100 16.02 -12.70 19.31
C ASP A 100 17.34 -12.02 18.92
N LEU A 101 17.30 -10.93 18.13
CA LEU A 101 18.51 -10.18 17.83
C LEU A 101 19.06 -9.41 19.02
N THR A 102 18.19 -8.88 19.89
CA THR A 102 18.65 -8.21 21.11
C THR A 102 19.40 -9.19 22.00
N ASP A 103 18.87 -10.41 22.16
CA ASP A 103 19.48 -11.45 22.99
C ASP A 103 20.77 -12.00 22.34
N TRP A 104 20.77 -12.22 21.02
CA TRP A 104 21.95 -12.63 20.24
C TRP A 104 23.09 -11.59 20.33
N LEU A 105 22.80 -10.30 20.15
CA LEU A 105 23.80 -9.23 20.28
C LEU A 105 24.34 -9.10 21.71
N LYS A 106 23.48 -9.23 22.73
CA LYS A 106 23.92 -9.23 24.13
C LYS A 106 24.79 -10.44 24.47
N ALA A 107 24.48 -11.61 23.92
CA ALA A 107 25.29 -12.81 24.10
C ALA A 107 26.72 -12.64 23.55
N GLN A 108 26.88 -11.79 22.53
CA GLN A 108 28.19 -11.38 21.99
C GLN A 108 28.85 -10.23 22.78
N GLY A 109 28.28 -9.80 23.90
CA GLY A 109 28.80 -8.70 24.72
C GLY A 109 28.55 -7.31 24.13
N LEU A 110 27.70 -7.19 23.11
CA LEU A 110 27.41 -5.92 22.44
C LEU A 110 26.24 -5.18 23.12
N ARG A 111 26.41 -3.88 23.33
CA ARG A 111 25.33 -3.00 23.78
C ARG A 111 24.49 -2.58 22.59
N VAL A 112 23.18 -2.83 22.64
CA VAL A 112 22.24 -2.54 21.56
C VAL A 112 21.02 -1.77 22.06
N GLN A 113 20.54 -0.84 21.23
CA GLN A 113 19.25 -0.18 21.36
C GLN A 113 18.36 -0.62 20.20
N ALA A 114 17.16 -1.11 20.47
CA ALA A 114 16.24 -1.63 19.46
C ALA A 114 14.92 -0.85 19.45
N GLU A 115 14.50 -0.37 18.29
CA GLU A 115 13.29 0.43 18.10
C GLU A 115 12.36 -0.19 17.03
N LEU A 116 11.05 -0.21 17.31
CA LEU A 116 10.04 -0.64 16.34
C LEU A 116 9.60 0.57 15.51
N ARG A 117 9.48 0.39 14.20
CA ARG A 117 9.09 1.46 13.28
C ARG A 117 7.73 1.19 12.64
N HIS A 118 6.97 2.27 12.49
CA HIS A 118 5.67 2.31 11.82
C HIS A 118 5.83 3.18 10.57
N LEU A 119 5.76 2.56 9.39
CA LEU A 119 6.06 3.17 8.10
C LEU A 119 4.82 3.25 7.20
N GLY A 120 3.63 3.16 7.81
CA GLY A 120 2.33 3.42 7.19
C GLY A 120 1.46 2.19 6.96
N THR A 121 2.00 0.97 7.07
CA THR A 121 1.22 -0.27 6.92
C THR A 121 0.79 -0.86 8.26
N GLY A 122 1.54 -0.62 9.33
CA GLY A 122 1.15 -1.07 10.66
C GLY A 122 2.27 -1.00 11.69
N PRO A 123 2.03 -1.52 12.90
CA PRO A 123 3.10 -1.82 13.84
C PRO A 123 3.99 -2.94 13.31
N GLY A 124 5.31 -2.72 13.34
CA GLY A 124 6.27 -3.72 12.89
C GLY A 124 6.70 -3.63 11.43
N ASP A 125 6.51 -2.46 10.80
CA ASP A 125 6.93 -2.25 9.41
C ASP A 125 8.45 -2.38 9.24
N ALA A 126 9.21 -1.98 10.28
CA ALA A 126 10.62 -2.29 10.40
C ALA A 126 11.08 -2.37 11.86
N VAL A 127 12.27 -2.93 12.08
CA VAL A 127 12.97 -2.95 13.37
C VAL A 127 14.37 -2.36 13.16
N ASP A 128 14.70 -1.33 13.95
CA ASP A 128 15.99 -0.66 13.91
C ASP A 128 16.82 -1.09 15.11
N PHE A 129 18.08 -1.40 14.88
CA PHE A 129 19.07 -1.65 15.91
C PHE A 129 20.19 -0.64 15.79
N TRP A 130 20.53 0.01 16.89
CA TRP A 130 21.68 0.88 17.02
C TRP A 130 22.68 0.29 18.00
N LEU A 131 23.94 0.16 17.56
CA LEU A 131 25.06 -0.35 18.34
C LEU A 131 26.06 0.80 18.56
N PRO A 132 25.96 1.53 19.70
CA PRO A 132 26.78 2.73 19.92
C PRO A 132 28.29 2.45 19.93
N THR A 133 28.70 1.26 20.41
CA THR A 133 30.12 0.89 20.56
C THR A 133 30.81 0.71 19.21
N THR A 134 30.15 0.07 18.25
CA THR A 134 30.69 -0.20 16.91
C THR A 134 30.27 0.86 15.89
N ARG A 135 29.41 1.81 16.26
CA ARG A 135 28.78 2.80 15.37
C ARG A 135 28.07 2.14 14.19
N GLN A 136 27.41 1.01 14.44
CA GLN A 136 26.68 0.26 13.44
C GLN A 136 25.18 0.35 13.65
N ARG A 137 24.45 0.46 12.55
CA ARG A 137 23.00 0.37 12.48
C ARG A 137 22.58 -0.80 11.62
N LEU A 138 21.56 -1.52 12.08
CA LEU A 138 20.90 -2.58 11.32
C LEU A 138 19.43 -2.20 11.18
N ARG A 139 18.87 -2.28 9.97
CA ARG A 139 17.42 -2.17 9.75
C ARG A 139 16.86 -3.44 9.14
N PHE A 140 15.92 -4.03 9.84
CA PHE A 140 15.09 -5.14 9.40
C PHE A 140 13.80 -4.57 8.81
N GLN A 141 13.76 -4.42 7.49
CA GLN A 141 12.64 -3.84 6.75
C GLN A 141 11.66 -4.95 6.35
N LEU A 142 10.51 -5.03 7.02
CA LEU A 142 9.53 -6.12 6.80
C LEU A 142 8.45 -5.74 5.80
N CYS A 143 8.03 -4.47 5.76
CA CYS A 143 7.10 -3.99 4.75
C CYS A 143 7.83 -3.62 3.44
N LEU A 144 7.13 -3.76 2.31
CA LEU A 144 7.61 -3.25 1.03
C LEU A 144 7.56 -1.72 1.04
N GLN A 145 8.65 -1.09 0.58
CA GLN A 145 8.73 0.36 0.41
C GLN A 145 9.04 0.74 -1.03
N ASP A 146 8.60 1.94 -1.41
CA ASP A 146 9.08 2.57 -2.62
C ASP A 146 10.51 3.12 -2.41
N TYR A 147 11.22 3.31 -3.51
CA TYR A 147 12.62 3.75 -3.49
C TYR A 147 12.81 5.11 -2.81
N ARG A 148 11.88 6.07 -2.95
CA ARG A 148 12.05 7.41 -2.37
C ARG A 148 11.98 7.35 -0.85
N THR A 149 11.02 6.60 -0.32
CA THR A 149 10.87 6.40 1.13
C THR A 149 12.08 5.68 1.71
N TRP A 150 12.54 4.61 1.06
CA TRP A 150 13.74 3.88 1.47
C TRP A 150 14.99 4.77 1.43
N TYR A 151 15.18 5.51 0.35
CA TYR A 151 16.35 6.38 0.19
C TYR A 151 16.38 7.52 1.19
N ARG A 152 15.21 8.12 1.52
CA ARG A 152 15.15 9.10 2.61
C ARG A 152 15.58 8.49 3.94
N ALA A 153 15.08 7.29 4.24
CA ALA A 153 15.48 6.57 5.44
C ALA A 153 16.98 6.25 5.46
N GLU A 154 17.56 5.93 4.30
CA GLU A 154 18.99 5.71 4.15
C GLU A 154 19.79 6.99 4.46
N GLN A 155 19.32 8.16 4.03
CA GLN A 155 19.96 9.44 4.35
C GLN A 155 19.78 9.85 5.82
N GLU A 156 18.63 9.54 6.41
CA GLU A 156 18.34 9.87 7.82
C GLU A 156 19.13 8.98 8.80
N LEU A 157 19.39 7.72 8.42
CA LEU A 157 20.09 6.74 9.26
C LEU A 157 21.59 6.66 8.95
N GLY A 158 21.97 6.81 7.69
CA GLY A 158 23.35 6.75 7.22
C GLY A 158 24.04 8.08 7.41
N THR A 159 24.52 8.36 8.62
CA THR A 159 25.53 9.42 8.79
C THR A 159 26.87 8.93 8.23
N SER A 160 27.73 9.82 7.73
CA SER A 160 29.01 9.44 7.12
C SER A 160 29.95 8.65 8.03
N SER A 161 29.70 8.64 9.35
CA SER A 161 30.47 7.92 10.36
C SER A 161 29.83 6.62 10.86
N GLU A 162 28.64 6.25 10.37
CA GLU A 162 27.89 5.08 10.85
C GLU A 162 27.70 4.06 9.73
N GLN A 163 28.04 2.80 10.02
CA GLN A 163 27.88 1.69 9.09
C GLN A 163 26.43 1.18 9.15
N MET A 164 25.77 1.08 7.99
CA MET A 164 24.34 0.74 7.90
C MET A 164 24.09 -0.53 7.08
N ASP A 165 23.48 -1.55 7.69
CA ASP A 165 23.04 -2.76 7.00
C ASP A 165 21.52 -2.83 6.85
N TRP A 166 21.08 -3.17 5.64
CA TRP A 166 19.67 -3.41 5.32
C TRP A 166 19.39 -4.90 5.15
N ILE A 167 18.39 -5.38 5.91
CA ILE A 167 17.91 -6.75 5.85
C ILE A 167 16.43 -6.74 5.48
N PHE A 168 16.07 -7.38 4.37
CA PHE A 168 14.73 -7.28 3.79
C PHE A 168 13.87 -8.53 4.05
N GLY A 169 12.65 -8.34 4.55
CA GLY A 169 11.67 -9.42 4.70
C GLY A 169 11.14 -9.89 3.34
N ALA A 170 10.70 -8.96 2.49
CA ALA A 170 10.12 -9.25 1.18
C ALA A 170 11.10 -8.96 0.02
N GLU A 171 10.93 -9.68 -1.10
CA GLU A 171 11.66 -9.42 -2.33
C GLU A 171 11.06 -8.20 -3.00
N GLY A 172 11.90 -7.27 -3.46
CA GLY A 172 11.41 -6.08 -4.12
C GLY A 172 12.48 -5.33 -4.91
N PRO A 173 12.12 -4.20 -5.52
CA PRO A 173 13.03 -3.41 -6.33
C PRO A 173 14.30 -2.97 -5.58
N ILE A 174 14.19 -2.72 -4.27
CA ILE A 174 15.31 -2.29 -3.43
C ILE A 174 16.26 -3.45 -3.13
N SER A 175 15.77 -4.64 -2.75
CA SER A 175 16.63 -5.80 -2.53
C SER A 175 17.33 -6.22 -3.83
N ALA A 176 16.62 -6.18 -4.97
CA ALA A 176 17.21 -6.39 -6.28
C ALA A 176 18.29 -5.34 -6.64
N ASN A 177 18.10 -4.08 -6.23
CA ASN A 177 19.09 -3.03 -6.39
C ASN A 177 20.35 -3.28 -5.56
N MET A 178 20.19 -3.76 -4.32
CA MET A 178 21.33 -4.18 -3.48
C MET A 178 22.10 -5.32 -4.16
N VAL A 179 21.41 -6.37 -4.61
CA VAL A 179 22.06 -7.48 -5.34
C VAL A 179 22.89 -6.98 -6.53
N GLN A 180 22.41 -5.98 -7.28
CA GLN A 180 23.15 -5.41 -8.40
C GLN A 180 24.37 -4.59 -7.98
N ARG A 181 24.29 -3.87 -6.86
CA ARG A 181 25.37 -3.00 -6.35
C ARG A 181 26.51 -3.81 -5.74
N GLN A 182 26.18 -4.75 -4.85
CA GLN A 182 27.17 -5.45 -4.01
C GLN A 182 27.30 -6.95 -4.30
N GLY A 183 26.49 -7.47 -5.22
CA GLY A 183 26.46 -8.90 -5.58
C GLY A 183 25.54 -9.75 -4.69
N TYR A 184 24.97 -9.16 -3.63
CA TYR A 184 24.06 -9.83 -2.71
C TYR A 184 23.05 -8.87 -2.07
N ALA A 185 21.99 -9.41 -1.45
CA ALA A 185 21.16 -8.68 -0.49
C ALA A 185 20.89 -9.57 0.73
N LEU A 186 20.86 -8.98 1.92
CA LEU A 186 20.49 -9.69 3.14
C LEU A 186 18.97 -9.78 3.26
N ARG A 187 18.49 -10.95 3.65
CA ARG A 187 17.07 -11.28 3.81
C ARG A 187 16.79 -11.76 5.21
N VAL A 188 15.55 -11.59 5.67
CA VAL A 188 15.07 -12.15 6.94
C VAL A 188 13.78 -12.92 6.72
N LYS A 189 13.60 -14.02 7.44
CA LYS A 189 12.32 -14.69 7.61
C LYS A 189 12.23 -15.29 9.01
N CYS A 190 11.01 -15.57 9.45
CA CYS A 190 10.77 -16.34 10.67
C CYS A 190 10.09 -17.68 10.36
N GLU A 191 10.60 -18.77 10.93
CA GLU A 191 10.02 -20.11 10.80
C GLU A 191 9.52 -20.63 12.14
N THR A 192 8.35 -21.28 12.14
CA THR A 192 7.74 -21.82 13.36
C THR A 192 8.18 -23.27 13.58
N HIS A 193 8.77 -23.56 14.74
CA HIS A 193 9.11 -24.90 15.19
C HIS A 193 8.40 -25.18 16.53
N GLY A 194 7.27 -25.88 16.47
CA GLY A 194 6.47 -26.18 17.66
C GLY A 194 5.87 -24.92 18.28
N SER A 195 6.34 -24.53 19.48
CA SER A 195 5.97 -23.29 20.18
C SER A 195 6.99 -22.16 20.01
N ASP A 196 8.01 -22.37 19.20
CA ASP A 196 9.11 -21.43 18.97
C ASP A 196 9.02 -20.84 17.56
N ARG A 197 9.46 -19.60 17.39
CA ARG A 197 9.49 -18.90 16.12
C ARG A 197 10.88 -18.32 15.93
N ARG A 198 11.65 -18.93 15.04
CA ARG A 198 13.09 -18.70 14.88
C ARG A 198 13.39 -17.76 13.72
N VAL A 199 14.29 -16.82 13.97
CA VAL A 199 14.79 -15.88 12.96
C VAL A 199 15.88 -16.54 12.11
N LEU A 200 15.75 -16.45 10.79
CA LEU A 200 16.75 -16.88 9.82
C LEU A 200 17.20 -15.70 8.96
N ILE A 201 18.50 -15.63 8.72
CA ILE A 201 19.12 -14.61 7.87
C ILE A 201 19.50 -15.27 6.54
N GLY A 202 19.10 -14.66 5.44
CA GLY A 202 19.29 -15.18 4.09
C GLY A 202 20.20 -14.31 3.24
N VAL A 203 20.90 -14.93 2.29
CA VAL A 203 21.68 -14.21 1.25
C VAL A 203 21.01 -14.42 -0.10
N GLU A 204 20.49 -13.34 -0.68
CA GLU A 204 19.92 -13.28 -2.03
C GLU A 204 21.01 -12.94 -3.05
N ARG A 205 21.01 -13.60 -4.21
CA ARG A 205 21.95 -13.35 -5.32
C ARG A 205 21.25 -13.44 -6.68
N THR A 206 21.81 -12.79 -7.69
CA THR A 206 21.24 -12.81 -9.04
C THR A 206 21.09 -14.24 -9.57
N GLY A 207 19.86 -14.64 -9.90
CA GLY A 207 19.57 -15.93 -10.53
C GLY A 207 19.77 -17.16 -9.64
N ARG A 208 19.99 -16.99 -8.33
CA ARG A 208 20.14 -18.09 -7.36
C ARG A 208 19.08 -18.00 -6.26
N PRO A 209 18.63 -19.15 -5.70
CA PRO A 209 17.72 -19.13 -4.56
C PRO A 209 18.41 -18.53 -3.32
N VAL A 210 17.62 -17.93 -2.44
CA VAL A 210 18.11 -17.41 -1.16
C VAL A 210 18.59 -18.57 -0.29
N THR A 211 19.83 -18.49 0.18
CA THR A 211 20.39 -19.47 1.12
C THR A 211 20.22 -18.94 2.53
N TRP A 212 19.63 -19.73 3.42
CA TRP A 212 19.24 -19.32 4.77
C TRP A 212 20.15 -19.93 5.83
N SER A 213 20.55 -19.12 6.80
CA SER A 213 21.35 -19.51 7.97
C SER A 213 20.57 -19.19 9.25
N ALA A 214 20.76 -19.98 10.29
CA ALA A 214 20.21 -19.63 11.60
C ALA A 214 20.94 -18.38 12.14
N LEU A 215 20.25 -17.60 12.97
CA LEU A 215 20.84 -16.41 13.57
C LEU A 215 22.08 -16.75 14.42
N ASP A 216 22.08 -17.89 15.10
CA ASP A 216 23.19 -18.35 15.92
C ASP A 216 24.46 -18.67 15.10
N ASP A 217 24.31 -18.97 13.80
CA ASP A 217 25.43 -19.20 12.89
C ASP A 217 25.97 -17.90 12.28
N CYS A 218 25.28 -16.77 12.49
CA CYS A 218 25.69 -15.46 11.99
C CYS A 218 26.63 -14.77 12.98
N ARG A 219 27.43 -13.83 12.46
CA ARG A 219 28.33 -12.98 13.25
C ARG A 219 28.18 -11.51 12.87
N LEU A 220 28.32 -10.61 13.84
CA LEU A 220 28.46 -9.19 13.55
C LEU A 220 29.95 -8.83 13.49
N THR A 221 30.40 -8.32 12.34
CA THR A 221 31.78 -7.88 12.10
C THR A 221 31.84 -6.36 12.06
N SER A 222 33.02 -5.74 12.02
CA SER A 222 33.19 -4.29 11.82
C SER A 222 32.55 -3.77 10.52
N ASP A 223 32.46 -4.62 9.51
CA ASP A 223 31.89 -4.29 8.20
C ASP A 223 30.40 -4.64 8.09
N GLY A 224 29.79 -5.17 9.16
CA GLY A 224 28.37 -5.48 9.24
C GLY A 224 28.05 -6.94 9.53
N LEU A 225 26.77 -7.30 9.34
CA LEU A 225 26.22 -8.64 9.59
C LEU A 225 26.68 -9.63 8.51
N VAL A 226 27.35 -10.70 8.96
CA VAL A 226 27.89 -11.74 8.10
C VAL A 226 27.26 -13.08 8.43
N THR A 227 26.75 -13.74 7.39
CA THR A 227 26.31 -15.14 7.45
C THR A 227 27.45 -16.07 6.97
N PRO A 228 27.44 -17.37 7.29
CA PRO A 228 28.44 -18.31 6.79
C PRO A 228 28.58 -18.29 5.26
N VAL A 229 27.45 -18.18 4.56
CA VAL A 229 27.43 -18.08 3.10
C VAL A 229 28.05 -16.77 2.61
N LEU A 230 27.78 -15.66 3.30
CA LEU A 230 28.36 -14.37 2.94
C LEU A 230 29.87 -14.35 3.18
N GLU A 231 30.33 -14.98 4.27
CA GLU A 231 31.75 -15.13 4.59
C GLU A 231 32.55 -15.87 3.50
N GLU A 232 32.01 -16.98 2.98
CA GLU A 232 32.60 -17.69 1.84
C GLU A 232 32.70 -16.78 0.60
N LEU A 233 31.62 -16.07 0.28
CA LEU A 233 31.56 -15.22 -0.91
C LEU A 233 32.49 -14.01 -0.85
N LEU A 234 32.69 -13.47 0.36
CA LEU A 234 33.63 -12.37 0.59
C LEU A 234 35.07 -12.85 0.47
N SER A 235 35.37 -14.04 0.99
CA SER A 235 36.70 -14.65 0.89
C SER A 235 37.10 -14.93 -0.56
N ASP A 236 36.13 -15.31 -1.40
CA ASP A 236 36.34 -15.57 -2.83
C ASP A 236 36.31 -14.30 -3.71
N GLY A 237 36.10 -13.12 -3.12
CA GLY A 237 35.97 -11.85 -3.86
C GLY A 237 34.76 -11.75 -4.81
N SER A 238 33.82 -12.69 -4.69
CA SER A 238 32.62 -12.78 -5.55
C SER A 238 31.58 -11.71 -5.26
N VAL A 239 31.65 -11.10 -4.08
CA VAL A 239 30.78 -10.03 -3.61
C VAL A 239 31.61 -9.01 -2.84
N THR A 240 31.06 -7.82 -2.64
CA THR A 240 31.73 -6.76 -1.89
C THR A 240 30.86 -6.40 -0.70
N GLN A 241 31.32 -6.67 0.53
CA GLN A 241 30.60 -6.23 1.71
C GLN A 241 30.69 -4.72 1.81
N ARG A 242 29.59 -4.10 2.24
CA ARG A 242 29.52 -2.67 2.45
C ARG A 242 30.57 -2.28 3.50
N GLY A 243 31.53 -1.46 3.11
CA GLY A 243 32.41 -0.72 4.02
C GLY A 243 32.48 0.74 3.58
N MET A 244 33.16 1.59 4.35
CA MET A 244 33.53 2.95 3.90
C MET A 244 34.18 2.86 2.52
N GLY A 245 33.45 3.25 1.46
CA GLY A 245 33.88 3.13 0.06
C GLY A 245 32.98 2.29 -0.87
N ALA A 246 31.93 1.63 -0.37
CA ALA A 246 30.97 0.88 -1.20
C ALA A 246 30.04 1.76 -2.07
N TRP A 247 30.13 3.09 -1.93
CA TRP A 247 29.37 4.10 -2.67
C TRP A 247 29.70 4.16 -4.19
N LEU A 248 30.63 3.34 -4.68
CA LEU A 248 31.20 3.45 -6.02
C LEU A 248 30.39 2.79 -7.15
N ARG A 249 29.30 2.05 -6.88
CA ARG A 249 28.48 1.41 -7.94
C ARG A 249 27.08 2.01 -8.02
N PRO A 250 26.68 2.58 -9.18
CA PRO A 250 25.37 3.20 -9.33
C PRO A 250 24.23 2.18 -9.34
N ALA A 251 23.13 2.53 -8.67
CA ALA A 251 21.85 1.85 -8.82
C ALA A 251 21.44 1.82 -10.29
N THR A 252 20.97 0.67 -10.76
CA THR A 252 20.56 0.49 -12.16
C THR A 252 19.07 0.16 -12.25
N PHE A 253 18.31 0.95 -13.01
CA PHE A 253 16.87 0.74 -13.24
C PHE A 253 16.56 0.54 -14.72
N PRO A 254 15.71 -0.43 -15.11
CA PRO A 254 15.37 -0.64 -16.51
C PRO A 254 14.57 0.55 -17.07
N LEU A 255 14.88 0.94 -18.30
CA LEU A 255 14.17 1.97 -19.07
C LEU A 255 13.69 1.42 -20.41
N ARG A 256 12.62 2.00 -20.94
CA ARG A 256 12.15 1.74 -22.31
C ARG A 256 12.94 2.61 -23.29
N ALA A 257 13.89 2.00 -23.98
CA ALA A 257 14.81 2.70 -24.88
C ALA A 257 14.06 3.44 -26.01
N ASP A 258 13.03 2.82 -26.57
CA ASP A 258 12.19 3.36 -27.65
C ASP A 258 11.38 4.61 -27.25
N GLN A 259 11.27 4.87 -25.95
CA GLN A 259 10.57 6.03 -25.39
C GLN A 259 11.51 7.16 -24.97
N ILE A 260 12.81 7.04 -25.22
CA ILE A 260 13.79 8.05 -24.81
C ILE A 260 14.52 8.57 -26.05
N VAL A 261 14.38 9.87 -26.27
CA VAL A 261 15.10 10.60 -27.30
C VAL A 261 16.04 11.60 -26.67
N PHE A 262 17.14 11.94 -27.34
CA PHE A 262 18.11 12.89 -26.84
C PHE A 262 18.80 13.66 -27.97
N ALA A 263 19.28 14.87 -27.65
CA ALA A 263 20.17 15.65 -28.48
C ALA A 263 21.44 15.97 -27.66
N ILE A 264 22.61 15.79 -28.27
CA ILE A 264 23.88 16.05 -27.59
C ILE A 264 24.13 17.55 -27.46
N ASP A 265 24.74 17.96 -26.34
CA ASP A 265 25.30 19.31 -26.19
C ASP A 265 26.83 19.21 -26.29
N THR A 266 27.37 19.44 -27.49
CA THR A 266 28.81 19.37 -27.78
C THR A 266 29.63 20.43 -27.03
N LYS A 267 28.98 21.50 -26.56
CA LYS A 267 29.61 22.57 -25.78
C LYS A 267 29.73 22.23 -24.30
N ALA A 268 28.98 21.23 -23.83
CA ALA A 268 29.08 20.76 -22.45
C ALA A 268 30.33 19.86 -22.31
N PRO A 269 31.22 20.13 -21.34
CA PRO A 269 32.42 19.32 -21.16
C PRO A 269 32.06 17.87 -20.85
N MET A 270 32.73 16.93 -21.52
CA MET A 270 32.59 15.51 -21.19
C MET A 270 33.05 15.27 -19.75
N PRO A 271 32.28 14.51 -18.94
CA PRO A 271 32.70 14.17 -17.59
C PRO A 271 33.96 13.30 -17.63
N LYS A 272 35.13 13.87 -17.30
CA LYS A 272 36.42 13.17 -17.34
C LYS A 272 36.61 12.17 -16.19
N HIS A 273 35.87 12.36 -15.10
CA HIS A 273 35.84 11.48 -13.93
C HIS A 273 34.39 11.35 -13.46
N SER A 274 33.67 10.35 -13.98
CA SER A 274 32.33 10.03 -13.47
C SER A 274 32.34 8.65 -12.81
N PRO A 275 31.76 8.48 -11.61
CA PRO A 275 31.47 7.17 -11.02
C PRO A 275 30.54 6.30 -11.90
N LEU A 276 29.94 6.89 -12.94
CA LEU A 276 29.11 6.21 -13.93
C LEU A 276 29.92 5.69 -15.12
N ALA A 277 31.21 6.02 -15.21
CA ALA A 277 32.09 5.55 -16.26
C ALA A 277 32.29 4.03 -16.15
N ALA A 278 32.32 3.37 -17.31
CA ALA A 278 32.56 1.94 -17.40
C ALA A 278 33.49 1.68 -18.59
N GLU A 279 34.39 0.72 -18.46
CA GLU A 279 35.29 0.32 -19.55
C GLU A 279 34.51 -0.08 -20.81
N GLY A 280 35.03 0.31 -21.98
CA GLY A 280 34.38 0.06 -23.27
C GLY A 280 33.18 0.97 -23.57
N ARG A 281 33.01 2.05 -22.81
CA ARG A 281 31.89 3.00 -22.96
C ARG A 281 32.36 4.43 -22.74
N TYR A 282 31.75 5.36 -23.47
CA TYR A 282 31.91 6.80 -23.27
C TYR A 282 30.63 7.42 -22.72
N ILE A 283 30.77 8.57 -22.04
CA ILE A 283 29.67 9.34 -21.46
C ILE A 283 29.59 10.70 -22.14
N ILE A 284 28.39 11.08 -22.56
CA ILE A 284 28.09 12.39 -23.13
C ILE A 284 27.05 13.12 -22.29
N THR A 285 27.12 14.45 -22.29
CA THR A 285 26.07 15.31 -21.73
C THR A 285 25.07 15.63 -22.83
N ALA A 286 23.79 15.38 -22.57
CA ALA A 286 22.73 15.51 -23.55
C ALA A 286 21.44 16.04 -22.92
N ASP A 287 20.61 16.68 -23.74
CA ASP A 287 19.23 16.96 -23.41
C ASP A 287 18.39 15.73 -23.76
N VAL A 288 17.88 15.07 -22.73
CA VAL A 288 17.12 13.83 -22.83
C VAL A 288 15.64 14.11 -22.59
N LYS A 289 14.79 13.58 -23.47
CA LYS A 289 13.33 13.64 -23.34
C LYS A 289 12.74 12.22 -23.30
N PRO A 290 12.31 11.76 -22.13
CA PRO A 290 11.43 10.60 -22.02
C PRO A 290 10.05 10.92 -22.62
N ALA A 291 9.37 9.91 -23.16
CA ALA A 291 8.04 10.05 -23.75
C ALA A 291 7.05 10.67 -22.73
N GLY A 292 6.35 11.72 -23.14
CA GLY A 292 5.39 12.43 -22.30
C GLY A 292 6.01 13.22 -21.12
N SER A 293 7.33 13.36 -21.05
CA SER A 293 8.03 14.09 -19.98
C SER A 293 8.73 15.34 -20.51
N ARG A 294 9.11 16.23 -19.58
CA ARG A 294 9.95 17.40 -19.89
C ARG A 294 11.34 16.97 -20.35
N ILE A 295 11.99 17.85 -21.13
CA ILE A 295 13.40 17.72 -21.47
C ILE A 295 14.20 17.92 -20.19
N ILE A 296 15.17 17.04 -19.94
CA ILE A 296 16.08 17.10 -18.79
C ILE A 296 17.51 16.97 -19.29
N ARG A 297 18.42 17.75 -18.70
CA ARG A 297 19.85 17.56 -18.95
C ARG A 297 20.33 16.33 -18.20
N ALA A 298 20.96 15.41 -18.92
CA ALA A 298 21.38 14.11 -18.43
C ALA A 298 22.75 13.72 -18.97
N HIS A 299 23.41 12.79 -18.29
CA HIS A 299 24.47 12.02 -18.92
C HIS A 299 23.88 10.83 -19.68
N VAL A 300 24.45 10.49 -20.83
CA VAL A 300 24.10 9.29 -21.61
C VAL A 300 25.37 8.48 -21.80
N SER A 301 25.35 7.20 -21.41
CA SER A 301 26.47 6.27 -21.59
C SER A 301 26.20 5.36 -22.77
N LEU A 302 27.10 5.33 -23.75
CA LEU A 302 27.03 4.51 -24.97
C LEU A 302 28.28 3.62 -25.09
N PRO A 303 28.19 2.45 -25.76
CA PRO A 303 29.37 1.62 -26.05
C PRO A 303 30.32 2.33 -27.02
N ASP A 304 31.62 2.11 -26.89
CA ASP A 304 32.64 2.69 -27.79
C ASP A 304 32.47 2.29 -29.26
N ALA A 305 31.76 1.19 -29.52
CA ALA A 305 31.40 0.75 -30.86
C ALA A 305 30.32 1.63 -31.54
N VAL A 306 29.60 2.44 -30.77
CA VAL A 306 28.60 3.37 -31.30
C VAL A 306 29.30 4.67 -31.72
N PRO A 307 29.11 5.15 -32.96
CA PRO A 307 29.67 6.43 -33.38
C PRO A 307 29.19 7.58 -32.48
N MET A 308 30.10 8.52 -32.17
CA MET A 308 29.79 9.69 -31.35
C MET A 308 28.61 10.48 -31.94
N PRO A 309 27.49 10.63 -31.20
CA PRO A 309 26.35 11.43 -31.65
C PRO A 309 26.77 12.87 -31.93
N THR A 310 26.21 13.49 -32.97
CA THR A 310 26.50 14.87 -33.36
C THR A 310 25.35 15.80 -32.99
N GLU A 311 25.63 17.09 -32.79
CA GLU A 311 24.60 18.12 -32.51
C GLU A 311 23.62 18.34 -33.67
N GLN A 312 23.94 17.80 -34.84
CA GLN A 312 23.15 17.94 -36.06
C GLN A 312 21.92 17.03 -36.07
N TYR A 313 21.76 16.11 -35.12
CA TYR A 313 20.64 15.17 -35.15
C TYR A 313 20.05 14.92 -33.77
N VAL A 314 18.78 14.52 -33.76
CA VAL A 314 18.12 13.96 -32.58
C VAL A 314 18.18 12.44 -32.68
N TYR A 315 18.50 11.79 -31.57
CA TYR A 315 18.67 10.34 -31.50
C TYR A 315 17.63 9.72 -30.57
N ARG A 316 17.22 8.49 -30.87
CA ARG A 316 16.42 7.64 -29.99
C ARG A 316 17.27 6.51 -29.45
N LEU A 317 17.14 6.16 -28.18
CA LEU A 317 17.86 5.02 -27.62
C LEU A 317 17.35 3.71 -28.21
N HIS A 318 18.26 2.73 -28.33
CA HIS A 318 17.97 1.40 -28.86
C HIS A 318 18.60 0.32 -27.97
N GLY A 319 18.01 -0.88 -27.99
CA GLY A 319 18.45 -2.01 -27.19
C GLY A 319 18.01 -1.90 -25.72
N VAL A 320 18.84 -2.38 -24.80
CA VAL A 320 18.57 -2.30 -23.37
C VAL A 320 18.99 -0.93 -22.85
N ALA A 321 18.02 -0.10 -22.46
CA ALA A 321 18.29 1.14 -21.75
C ALA A 321 18.14 0.94 -20.24
N ARG A 322 19.00 1.59 -19.45
CA ARG A 322 18.94 1.59 -17.98
C ARG A 322 19.31 2.96 -17.42
N LEU A 323 18.59 3.41 -16.39
CA LEU A 323 18.97 4.56 -15.59
C LEU A 323 20.04 4.11 -14.60
N LEU A 324 21.19 4.75 -14.61
CA LEU A 324 22.20 4.69 -13.57
C LEU A 324 21.97 5.86 -12.62
N LEU A 325 21.98 5.60 -11.32
CA LEU A 325 21.83 6.61 -10.27
C LEU A 325 22.90 6.36 -9.22
N THR A 326 23.77 7.33 -8.97
CA THR A 326 24.64 7.29 -7.80
C THR A 326 23.87 7.78 -6.59
N ASP A 327 24.37 7.39 -5.41
CA ASP A 327 23.99 8.07 -4.19
C ASP A 327 24.57 9.51 -4.20
N PRO A 328 24.04 10.41 -3.36
CA PRO A 328 24.41 11.80 -3.39
C PRO A 328 25.76 11.99 -2.72
N ASP A 329 26.74 12.47 -3.47
CA ASP A 329 28.02 12.89 -2.89
C ASP A 329 27.84 14.24 -2.16
N PRO A 330 28.39 14.43 -0.95
CA PRO A 330 28.44 15.74 -0.30
C PRO A 330 29.02 16.88 -1.17
N GLN A 331 29.89 16.59 -2.14
CA GLN A 331 30.50 17.58 -3.03
C GLN A 331 29.73 17.76 -4.35
N ASP A 332 29.33 16.65 -4.98
CA ASP A 332 28.80 16.66 -6.35
C ASP A 332 27.29 16.34 -6.46
N GLY A 333 26.63 16.04 -5.34
CA GLY A 333 25.23 15.60 -5.31
C GLY A 333 25.02 14.23 -5.97
N ALA A 334 23.76 13.86 -6.22
CA ALA A 334 23.44 12.59 -6.89
C ALA A 334 23.65 12.72 -8.40
N GLN A 335 24.60 11.95 -8.95
CA GLN A 335 24.81 11.85 -10.39
C GLN A 335 23.91 10.76 -10.98
N TRP A 336 23.51 10.94 -12.23
CA TRP A 336 22.73 9.93 -12.93
C TRP A 336 23.04 9.95 -14.42
N ALA A 337 22.90 8.79 -15.07
CA ALA A 337 23.11 8.64 -16.50
C ALA A 337 22.14 7.63 -17.10
N VAL A 338 21.77 7.83 -18.37
CA VAL A 338 21.03 6.84 -19.14
C VAL A 338 22.02 5.98 -19.92
N ARG A 339 22.17 4.71 -19.55
CA ARG A 339 22.99 3.74 -20.26
C ARG A 339 22.17 3.01 -21.30
N ALA A 340 22.62 2.95 -22.55
CA ALA A 340 21.92 2.23 -23.62
C ALA A 340 22.88 1.44 -24.52
N ASP A 341 22.40 0.39 -25.19
CA ASP A 341 23.24 -0.44 -26.06
C ASP A 341 23.47 0.18 -27.44
N GLY A 342 22.65 1.15 -27.83
CA GLY A 342 22.80 1.84 -29.11
C GLY A 342 21.84 3.01 -29.28
N VAL A 343 21.91 3.64 -30.44
CA VAL A 343 21.09 4.79 -30.81
C VAL A 343 20.59 4.66 -32.24
N ILE A 344 19.44 5.27 -32.53
CA ILE A 344 18.86 5.41 -33.86
C ILE A 344 18.73 6.91 -34.14
N GLN A 345 19.31 7.38 -35.23
CA GLN A 345 19.13 8.75 -35.70
C GLN A 345 17.71 8.95 -36.21
N LEU A 346 17.04 10.02 -35.77
CA LEU A 346 15.70 10.37 -36.24
C LEU A 346 15.74 11.20 -37.52
N SER A 347 14.71 11.05 -38.35
CA SER A 347 14.49 11.92 -39.51
C SER A 347 14.13 13.34 -39.07
N GLY A 348 14.29 14.35 -39.96
CA GLY A 348 14.04 15.76 -39.61
C GLY A 348 12.63 16.03 -39.05
N ILE A 349 11.60 15.43 -39.65
CA ILE A 349 10.21 15.57 -39.19
C ILE A 349 10.00 14.89 -37.84
N GLU A 350 10.57 13.70 -37.62
CA GLU A 350 10.47 13.01 -36.34
C GLU A 350 11.22 13.75 -35.24
N ALA A 351 12.39 14.30 -35.56
CA ALA A 351 13.21 15.11 -34.68
C ALA A 351 12.49 16.40 -34.25
N GLU A 352 11.85 17.11 -35.18
CA GLU A 352 11.05 18.30 -34.89
C GLU A 352 9.91 17.99 -33.90
N ARG A 353 9.20 16.88 -34.10
CA ARG A 353 8.11 16.42 -33.21
C ARG A 353 8.57 16.12 -31.78
N THR A 354 9.87 15.90 -31.56
CA THR A 354 10.40 15.70 -30.21
C THR A 354 10.55 17.01 -29.44
N GLY A 355 10.65 18.16 -30.09
CA GLY A 355 10.99 19.44 -29.44
C GLY A 355 12.45 19.54 -28.95
N LEU A 356 13.30 18.53 -29.20
CA LEU A 356 14.75 18.58 -28.97
C LEU A 356 15.53 19.15 -30.18
N TRP A 357 14.83 19.43 -31.27
CA TRP A 357 15.43 19.94 -32.49
C TRP A 357 15.92 21.38 -32.31
N ARG A 358 17.19 21.63 -32.64
CA ARG A 358 17.86 22.95 -32.56
C ARG A 358 18.26 23.42 -33.97
N PRO A 359 18.35 24.74 -34.26
CA PRO A 359 18.80 25.22 -35.57
C PRO A 359 20.25 24.79 -35.86
N GLY A 360 20.49 24.17 -37.02
CA GLY A 360 21.79 23.60 -37.45
C GLY A 360 21.68 22.18 -38.04
N VAL A 361 20.55 21.51 -37.79
CA VAL A 361 20.22 20.19 -38.37
C VAL A 361 19.84 20.35 -39.84
N ALA A 362 20.62 19.76 -40.75
CA ALA A 362 20.35 19.82 -42.18
C ALA A 362 19.03 19.11 -42.53
N LEU A 363 18.10 19.85 -43.15
CA LEU A 363 16.98 19.25 -43.88
C LEU A 363 17.54 18.44 -45.07
N PRO A 364 17.03 17.23 -45.35
CA PRO A 364 17.26 16.61 -46.65
C PRO A 364 16.79 17.58 -47.74
N LYS A 365 17.69 18.03 -48.61
CA LYS A 365 17.33 18.91 -49.73
C LYS A 365 16.26 18.19 -50.56
N PRO A 366 15.10 18.82 -50.84
CA PRO A 366 14.12 18.23 -51.72
C PRO A 366 14.71 18.14 -53.12
N VAL A 367 14.85 16.92 -53.64
CA VAL A 367 15.15 16.66 -55.04
C VAL A 367 13.97 17.20 -55.85
N ARG A 368 14.22 18.23 -56.65
CA ARG A 368 13.23 18.78 -57.57
C ARG A 368 12.89 17.72 -58.63
N THR A 369 11.59 17.55 -58.78
CA THR A 369 10.91 16.82 -59.86
C THR A 369 11.35 17.27 -61.25
N THR A 370 11.68 16.32 -62.10
CA THR A 370 11.35 16.41 -63.53
C THR A 370 10.50 15.20 -63.87
N SER A 371 9.23 15.47 -64.14
CA SER A 371 8.32 14.61 -64.88
C SER A 371 8.94 14.27 -66.23
N ASP A 372 8.95 12.99 -66.59
CA ASP A 372 8.36 12.49 -67.83
C ASP A 372 8.65 11.00 -68.00
N VAL A 373 7.73 10.35 -68.72
CA VAL A 373 7.77 8.99 -69.30
C VAL A 373 6.99 7.91 -68.52
N PRO A 374 6.16 7.11 -69.22
CA PRO A 374 4.84 6.71 -68.77
C PRO A 374 4.74 5.25 -68.28
N VAL A 375 3.59 5.01 -67.63
CA VAL A 375 3.00 3.71 -67.29
C VAL A 375 3.07 2.72 -68.47
N PRO A 376 3.48 1.46 -68.23
CA PRO A 376 3.04 0.36 -69.06
C PRO A 376 2.03 -0.53 -68.33
N GLU A 377 0.98 -0.83 -69.08
CA GLU A 377 -0.13 -1.70 -68.78
C GLU A 377 0.28 -3.15 -68.50
N GLN A 378 -0.62 -3.81 -67.78
CA GLN A 378 -0.69 -5.25 -67.61
C GLN A 378 -0.77 -5.98 -68.96
N ARG A 379 0.06 -7.00 -69.15
CA ARG A 379 -0.25 -8.09 -70.08
C ARG A 379 0.19 -9.45 -69.54
N THR A 380 -0.83 -10.25 -69.27
CA THR A 380 -0.85 -11.68 -68.97
C THR A 380 -0.37 -12.48 -70.20
N VAL A 381 0.60 -13.39 -70.04
CA VAL A 381 0.67 -14.64 -70.83
C VAL A 381 1.28 -15.75 -69.98
N THR A 382 0.56 -16.87 -69.99
CA THR A 382 0.81 -18.20 -69.42
C THR A 382 1.90 -19.01 -70.14
N GLY A 383 2.63 -19.83 -69.39
CA GLY A 383 2.86 -21.25 -69.71
C GLY A 383 4.21 -21.71 -70.27
N GLN A 384 4.92 -22.52 -69.44
CA GLN A 384 5.69 -23.75 -69.77
C GLN A 384 6.94 -23.61 -70.68
N THR A 385 8.08 -24.29 -70.54
CA THR A 385 8.43 -25.61 -69.96
C THR A 385 9.96 -25.74 -69.80
N ALA A 386 10.38 -26.52 -68.80
CA ALA A 386 11.63 -27.29 -68.57
C ALA A 386 12.87 -27.16 -69.49
N THR A 387 14.08 -27.06 -68.92
CA THR A 387 15.02 -28.20 -68.66
C THR A 387 16.42 -27.77 -68.15
N THR A 388 16.80 -28.35 -67.00
CA THR A 388 18.11 -28.91 -66.53
C THR A 388 19.49 -28.25 -66.72
N SER A 389 20.14 -28.13 -65.54
CA SER A 389 21.59 -28.33 -65.21
C SER A 389 22.57 -27.21 -65.54
N GLY A 390 23.52 -26.81 -64.69
CA GLY A 390 23.91 -27.21 -63.34
C GLY A 390 24.94 -26.22 -62.78
N ARG A 391 25.00 -26.11 -61.44
CA ARG A 391 26.07 -25.61 -60.52
C ARG A 391 27.22 -24.78 -61.15
N ALA A 392 27.60 -23.62 -60.64
CA ALA A 392 27.72 -23.19 -59.24
C ALA A 392 28.02 -21.67 -59.21
N ASN A 393 27.36 -20.88 -58.36
CA ASN A 393 27.87 -19.55 -58.02
C ASN A 393 27.60 -19.22 -56.55
N SER A 394 28.66 -18.74 -55.90
CA SER A 394 28.66 -17.97 -54.67
C SER A 394 27.78 -16.74 -54.80
N ALA A 395 27.00 -16.43 -53.78
CA ALA A 395 26.87 -15.08 -53.21
C ALA A 395 25.76 -15.05 -52.15
N ALA A 396 25.99 -14.18 -51.17
CA ALA A 396 25.02 -13.71 -50.21
C ALA A 396 23.66 -13.36 -50.85
N GLN A 397 22.58 -13.69 -50.14
CA GLN A 397 21.59 -12.74 -49.62
C GLN A 397 20.35 -13.50 -49.12
N SER A 398 19.83 -13.02 -47.99
CA SER A 398 18.38 -12.88 -47.74
C SER A 398 17.49 -14.13 -47.88
N ALA A 399 17.19 -14.74 -46.74
CA ALA A 399 15.91 -15.44 -46.51
C ALA A 399 15.62 -15.41 -45.00
N SER A 400 14.44 -15.14 -44.47
CA SER A 400 13.19 -14.54 -44.94
C SER A 400 12.36 -14.48 -43.66
N SER A 401 11.63 -13.39 -43.46
CA SER A 401 10.59 -13.28 -42.44
C SER A 401 9.46 -14.24 -42.80
N SER A 402 9.61 -15.53 -42.50
CA SER A 402 8.51 -16.48 -42.53
C SER A 402 7.95 -16.62 -41.11
N SER A 403 6.68 -16.25 -40.94
CA SER A 403 5.86 -16.65 -39.79
C SER A 403 6.15 -18.12 -39.47
N THR A 404 6.87 -18.33 -38.37
CA THR A 404 7.35 -19.64 -37.98
C THR A 404 6.22 -20.32 -37.21
N ARG A 405 5.47 -21.20 -37.87
CA ARG A 405 4.53 -22.09 -37.17
C ARG A 405 5.26 -22.76 -36.00
N PRO A 406 4.62 -22.92 -34.82
CA PRO A 406 5.23 -23.60 -33.69
C PRO A 406 5.72 -25.00 -34.10
N THR A 407 7.03 -25.25 -34.01
CA THR A 407 7.58 -26.57 -34.35
C THR A 407 7.27 -27.58 -33.24
N PRO A 408 7.19 -28.90 -33.53
CA PRO A 408 6.98 -29.92 -32.51
C PRO A 408 8.01 -29.90 -31.38
N ASP A 409 9.27 -29.56 -31.70
CA ASP A 409 10.33 -29.38 -30.70
C ASP A 409 10.03 -28.23 -29.73
N MET A 410 9.62 -27.08 -30.25
CA MET A 410 9.23 -25.93 -29.43
C MET A 410 8.09 -26.29 -28.47
N VAL A 411 7.09 -27.04 -28.96
CA VAL A 411 5.96 -27.52 -28.15
C VAL A 411 6.46 -28.44 -27.02
N ALA A 412 7.37 -29.38 -27.32
CA ALA A 412 7.90 -30.31 -26.33
C ALA A 412 8.69 -29.58 -25.22
N ARG A 413 9.53 -28.61 -25.60
CA ARG A 413 10.36 -27.84 -24.67
C ARG A 413 9.52 -26.93 -23.77
N VAL A 414 8.55 -26.22 -24.34
CA VAL A 414 7.62 -25.38 -23.57
C VAL A 414 6.74 -26.23 -22.64
N ARG A 415 6.27 -27.39 -23.11
CA ARG A 415 5.51 -28.33 -22.28
C ARG A 415 6.35 -28.84 -21.11
N LYS A 416 7.63 -29.17 -21.33
CA LYS A 416 8.56 -29.59 -20.27
C LYS A 416 8.75 -28.46 -19.24
N ALA A 417 9.03 -27.25 -19.70
CA ALA A 417 9.19 -26.09 -18.83
C ALA A 417 7.96 -25.83 -17.97
N LEU A 418 6.74 -25.87 -18.54
CA LEU A 418 5.51 -25.68 -17.76
C LEU A 418 5.25 -26.80 -16.76
N LYS A 419 5.63 -28.05 -17.07
CA LYS A 419 5.60 -29.15 -16.09
C LYS A 419 6.59 -28.89 -14.93
N ASP A 420 7.74 -28.31 -15.21
CA ASP A 420 8.72 -27.96 -14.17
C ASP A 420 8.23 -26.79 -13.30
N PHE A 421 7.58 -25.79 -13.87
CA PHE A 421 6.88 -24.75 -13.11
C PHE A 421 5.75 -25.33 -12.25
N ALA A 422 5.01 -26.32 -12.78
CA ALA A 422 3.96 -27.02 -12.05
C ALA A 422 4.53 -27.81 -10.84
N ARG A 423 5.64 -28.54 -11.03
CA ARG A 423 6.36 -29.24 -9.95
C ARG A 423 6.80 -28.29 -8.84
N ARG A 424 7.30 -27.12 -9.22
CA ARG A 424 7.78 -26.06 -8.30
C ARG A 424 6.65 -25.22 -7.70
N ARG A 425 5.39 -25.46 -8.12
CA ARG A 425 4.21 -24.69 -7.70
C ARG A 425 4.33 -23.18 -7.93
N THR A 426 4.93 -22.82 -9.06
CA THR A 426 5.19 -21.43 -9.46
C THR A 426 4.41 -21.06 -10.72
N LEU A 427 4.10 -19.77 -10.88
CA LEU A 427 3.56 -19.21 -12.13
C LEU A 427 4.71 -18.65 -12.98
N THR A 428 4.48 -18.49 -14.28
CA THR A 428 5.49 -17.97 -15.21
C THR A 428 4.94 -16.85 -16.09
N ALA A 429 5.80 -15.93 -16.51
CA ALA A 429 5.52 -15.01 -17.62
C ALA A 429 6.18 -15.52 -18.91
N TRP A 430 5.88 -14.89 -20.05
CA TRP A 430 6.47 -15.25 -21.35
C TRP A 430 8.00 -15.18 -21.38
N SER A 431 8.60 -14.20 -20.72
CA SER A 431 10.06 -14.03 -20.63
C SER A 431 10.71 -15.19 -19.88
N THR A 432 10.19 -15.52 -18.70
CA THR A 432 10.70 -16.63 -17.87
C THR A 432 10.47 -17.99 -18.54
N LEU A 433 9.33 -18.17 -19.19
CA LEU A 433 9.02 -19.40 -19.93
C LEU A 433 9.98 -19.59 -21.12
N GLY A 434 10.28 -18.50 -21.85
CA GLY A 434 11.26 -18.53 -22.94
C GLY A 434 12.67 -18.86 -22.45
N SER A 435 13.09 -18.26 -21.33
CA SER A 435 14.39 -18.54 -20.72
C SER A 435 14.53 -20.01 -20.30
N VAL A 436 13.55 -20.55 -19.54
CA VAL A 436 13.59 -21.94 -19.06
C VAL A 436 13.42 -22.96 -20.20
N ALA A 437 12.66 -22.63 -21.24
CA ALA A 437 12.55 -23.46 -22.43
C ALA A 437 13.73 -23.29 -23.40
N GLU A 438 14.68 -22.39 -23.11
CA GLU A 438 15.80 -21.99 -23.98
C GLU A 438 15.35 -21.57 -25.40
N LEU A 439 14.22 -20.86 -25.47
CA LEU A 439 13.58 -20.39 -26.70
C LEU A 439 13.34 -18.88 -26.64
N ASN A 440 13.60 -18.18 -27.75
CA ASN A 440 13.25 -16.77 -27.86
C ASN A 440 11.77 -16.58 -28.21
N LEU A 441 10.89 -16.89 -27.25
CA LEU A 441 9.43 -16.77 -27.41
C LEU A 441 8.95 -15.32 -27.57
N VAL A 442 9.80 -14.33 -27.26
CA VAL A 442 9.50 -12.89 -27.41
C VAL A 442 9.42 -12.49 -28.89
N ARG A 443 10.11 -13.20 -29.79
CA ARG A 443 10.03 -12.95 -31.25
C ARG A 443 8.77 -13.50 -31.92
N LEU A 444 8.03 -14.38 -31.25
CA LEU A 444 6.77 -14.92 -31.78
C LEU A 444 5.66 -13.86 -31.75
N SER A 445 4.83 -13.84 -32.80
CA SER A 445 3.61 -13.04 -32.83
C SER A 445 2.63 -13.50 -31.74
N ALA A 446 1.67 -12.66 -31.36
CA ALA A 446 0.63 -13.04 -30.39
C ALA A 446 -0.17 -14.29 -30.86
N THR A 447 -0.41 -14.40 -32.17
CA THR A 447 -1.08 -15.55 -32.79
C THR A 447 -0.24 -16.82 -32.68
N ASP A 448 1.07 -16.76 -32.98
CA ASP A 448 1.96 -17.93 -32.90
C ASP A 448 2.14 -18.39 -31.45
N ARG A 449 2.23 -17.45 -30.50
CA ARG A 449 2.26 -17.75 -29.06
C ARG A 449 1.00 -18.49 -28.60
N ARG A 450 -0.17 -18.07 -29.09
CA ARG A 450 -1.45 -18.71 -28.79
C ARG A 450 -1.49 -20.13 -29.36
N ASP A 451 -1.12 -20.30 -30.62
CA ASP A 451 -1.13 -21.61 -31.28
C ASP A 451 -0.09 -22.58 -30.66
N LEU A 452 1.04 -22.07 -30.18
CA LEU A 452 2.01 -22.83 -29.40
C LEU A 452 1.41 -23.37 -28.09
N LEU A 453 0.71 -22.54 -27.31
CA LEU A 453 0.07 -22.98 -26.06
C LEU A 453 -1.06 -23.99 -26.31
N ILE A 454 -1.83 -23.80 -27.38
CA ILE A 454 -2.84 -24.77 -27.80
C ILE A 454 -2.20 -26.12 -28.14
N ALA A 455 -1.08 -26.12 -28.86
CA ALA A 455 -0.34 -27.33 -29.17
C ALA A 455 0.25 -27.99 -27.91
N VAL A 456 0.71 -27.20 -26.93
CA VAL A 456 1.22 -27.69 -25.63
C VAL A 456 0.15 -28.45 -24.86
N ASP A 457 -1.07 -27.92 -24.80
CA ASP A 457 -2.17 -28.49 -24.00
C ASP A 457 -2.94 -29.61 -24.72
N ARG A 458 -2.64 -29.89 -25.99
CA ARG A 458 -3.23 -31.03 -26.72
C ARG A 458 -2.55 -32.36 -26.37
N PRO A 459 -3.33 -33.46 -26.20
CA PRO A 459 -4.79 -33.50 -26.15
C PRO A 459 -5.34 -33.02 -24.79
N ALA A 460 -6.39 -32.19 -24.82
CA ALA A 460 -7.08 -31.75 -23.61
C ALA A 460 -7.99 -32.86 -23.11
N ALA A 461 -7.57 -33.56 -22.04
CA ALA A 461 -8.33 -34.64 -21.43
C ALA A 461 -8.86 -34.24 -20.03
N PRO A 462 -9.93 -34.88 -19.52
CA PRO A 462 -10.51 -34.55 -18.20
C PRO A 462 -9.59 -34.88 -17.02
N ASP A 463 -8.64 -35.79 -17.19
CA ASP A 463 -7.63 -36.23 -16.23
C ASP A 463 -6.35 -35.37 -16.28
N LYS A 464 -6.13 -34.62 -17.36
CA LYS A 464 -4.95 -33.77 -17.56
C LYS A 464 -5.22 -32.29 -17.26
N PRO A 465 -4.28 -31.57 -16.63
CA PRO A 465 -4.37 -30.13 -16.45
C PRO A 465 -4.05 -29.38 -17.73
N VAL A 466 -4.66 -28.21 -17.89
CA VAL A 466 -4.29 -27.22 -18.92
C VAL A 466 -3.10 -26.40 -18.41
N LEU A 467 -1.91 -26.67 -18.93
CA LEU A 467 -0.64 -26.10 -18.45
C LEU A 467 -0.51 -24.62 -18.80
N SER A 468 -1.13 -24.15 -19.89
CA SER A 468 -1.17 -22.72 -20.22
C SER A 468 -1.79 -21.85 -19.12
N ALA A 469 -2.61 -22.43 -18.23
CA ALA A 469 -3.15 -21.75 -17.06
C ALA A 469 -2.09 -21.35 -16.01
N LEU A 470 -0.82 -21.75 -16.18
CA LEU A 470 0.32 -21.28 -15.37
C LEU A 470 0.98 -20.00 -15.91
N VAL A 471 0.66 -19.62 -17.15
CA VAL A 471 1.23 -18.43 -17.80
C VAL A 471 0.44 -17.19 -17.41
N ARG A 472 1.12 -16.10 -17.05
CA ARG A 472 0.54 -14.80 -16.73
C ARG A 472 1.03 -13.72 -17.67
N ASP A 473 0.22 -12.68 -17.83
CA ASP A 473 0.64 -11.46 -18.51
C ASP A 473 1.59 -10.64 -17.61
N SER A 474 2.07 -9.49 -18.12
CA SER A 474 2.96 -8.58 -17.37
C SER A 474 2.32 -7.98 -16.11
N GLY A 475 1.00 -8.06 -15.96
CA GLY A 475 0.25 -7.59 -14.79
C GLY A 475 -0.14 -8.70 -13.82
N GLY A 476 0.34 -9.94 -14.03
CA GLY A 476 0.01 -11.08 -13.16
C GLY A 476 -1.39 -11.65 -13.36
N ARG A 477 -2.10 -11.27 -14.44
CA ARG A 477 -3.45 -11.77 -14.77
C ARG A 477 -3.37 -12.95 -15.75
N PRO A 478 -4.44 -13.77 -15.89
CA PRO A 478 -4.54 -14.74 -16.98
C PRO A 478 -4.32 -14.05 -18.34
N LEU A 479 -3.72 -14.77 -19.32
CA LEU A 479 -3.46 -14.18 -20.63
C LEU A 479 -4.76 -13.67 -21.28
N PRO A 480 -4.74 -12.52 -21.98
CA PRO A 480 -5.92 -12.00 -22.69
C PRO A 480 -6.55 -13.01 -23.67
N ASP A 481 -5.72 -13.87 -24.26
CA ASP A 481 -6.14 -14.90 -25.21
C ASP A 481 -6.61 -16.22 -24.59
N MET A 482 -6.64 -16.35 -23.25
CA MET A 482 -6.96 -17.62 -22.58
C MET A 482 -8.32 -18.18 -23.00
N THR A 483 -9.36 -17.35 -23.12
CA THR A 483 -10.70 -17.79 -23.55
C THR A 483 -10.66 -18.43 -24.95
N THR A 484 -9.84 -17.89 -25.85
CA THR A 484 -9.63 -18.43 -27.20
C THR A 484 -8.87 -19.75 -27.17
N ILE A 485 -7.87 -19.88 -26.29
CA ILE A 485 -7.12 -21.13 -26.08
C ILE A 485 -8.06 -22.23 -25.57
N ILE A 486 -8.86 -21.95 -24.53
CA ILE A 486 -9.83 -22.89 -23.94
C ILE A 486 -10.81 -23.40 -25.01
N ARG A 487 -11.36 -22.49 -25.82
CA ARG A 487 -12.27 -22.84 -26.92
C ARG A 487 -11.60 -23.73 -27.97
N LYS A 488 -10.38 -23.39 -28.40
CA LYS A 488 -9.61 -24.19 -29.38
C LYS A 488 -9.11 -25.54 -28.85
N LEU A 489 -9.14 -25.74 -27.53
CA LEU A 489 -8.91 -27.03 -26.87
C LEU A 489 -10.18 -27.90 -26.77
N GLY A 490 -11.33 -27.41 -27.24
CA GLY A 490 -12.60 -28.14 -27.18
C GLY A 490 -13.27 -28.09 -25.79
N LEU A 491 -12.87 -27.14 -24.95
CA LEU A 491 -13.43 -26.93 -23.61
C LEU A 491 -14.41 -25.76 -23.62
N GLN A 492 -15.39 -25.81 -22.70
CA GLN A 492 -16.36 -24.71 -22.54
C GLN A 492 -15.64 -23.44 -22.05
N PRO A 493 -15.72 -22.31 -22.77
CA PRO A 493 -15.06 -21.07 -22.38
C PRO A 493 -15.82 -20.35 -21.24
N PRO A 494 -15.13 -19.70 -20.29
CA PRO A 494 -15.75 -18.86 -19.26
C PRO A 494 -16.51 -17.66 -19.85
N ALA A 495 -17.63 -17.27 -19.22
CA ALA A 495 -18.48 -16.17 -19.66
C ALA A 495 -17.91 -14.77 -19.37
N ASP A 496 -17.15 -14.63 -18.28
CA ASP A 496 -16.61 -13.36 -17.79
C ASP A 496 -15.21 -13.53 -17.17
N ASP A 497 -14.52 -12.42 -16.93
CA ASP A 497 -13.15 -12.39 -16.38
C ASP A 497 -13.05 -13.02 -14.97
N VAL A 498 -14.13 -12.93 -14.19
CA VAL A 498 -14.19 -13.51 -12.84
C VAL A 498 -14.19 -15.03 -12.93
N THR A 499 -15.02 -15.58 -13.81
CA THR A 499 -15.13 -17.02 -14.09
C THR A 499 -13.86 -17.53 -14.77
N LEU A 500 -13.24 -16.73 -15.66
CA LEU A 500 -11.95 -17.05 -16.27
C LEU A 500 -10.85 -17.17 -15.23
N LYS A 501 -10.80 -16.25 -14.26
CA LYS A 501 -9.85 -16.31 -13.15
C LYS A 501 -10.08 -17.56 -12.31
N LEU A 502 -11.31 -17.84 -11.90
CA LEU A 502 -11.65 -19.01 -11.10
C LEU A 502 -11.32 -20.33 -11.82
N TRP A 503 -11.58 -20.38 -13.12
CA TRP A 503 -11.22 -21.52 -13.97
C TRP A 503 -9.70 -21.70 -14.07
N CYS A 504 -8.95 -20.63 -14.31
CA CYS A 504 -7.49 -20.67 -14.37
C CYS A 504 -6.87 -21.06 -13.02
N ASP A 505 -7.45 -20.61 -11.91
CA ASP A 505 -7.02 -21.01 -10.56
C ASP A 505 -7.29 -22.49 -10.29
N ARG A 506 -8.42 -23.04 -10.78
CA ARG A 506 -8.69 -24.48 -10.72
C ARG A 506 -7.71 -25.29 -11.56
N GLU A 507 -7.42 -24.88 -12.79
CA GLU A 507 -6.46 -25.58 -13.65
C GLU A 507 -5.01 -25.47 -13.15
N LYS A 508 -4.64 -24.34 -12.54
CA LYS A 508 -3.37 -24.18 -11.80
C LYS A 508 -3.25 -25.23 -10.69
N GLU A 509 -4.27 -25.38 -9.85
CA GLU A 509 -4.26 -26.40 -8.78
C GLU A 509 -4.17 -27.81 -9.36
N ARG A 510 -4.91 -28.09 -10.45
CA ARG A 510 -4.80 -29.37 -11.16
C ARG A 510 -3.39 -29.62 -11.70
N ALA A 511 -2.71 -28.60 -12.23
CA ALA A 511 -1.33 -28.71 -12.69
C ALA A 511 -0.36 -29.02 -11.55
N TYR A 512 -0.51 -28.33 -10.41
CA TYR A 512 0.31 -28.56 -9.22
C TYR A 512 0.11 -29.95 -8.62
N GLN A 513 -1.12 -30.46 -8.61
CA GLN A 513 -1.40 -31.80 -8.10
C GLN A 513 -0.96 -32.90 -9.07
N ALA A 514 -1.16 -32.70 -10.38
CA ALA A 514 -0.75 -33.67 -11.41
C ALA A 514 0.77 -33.84 -11.48
N HIS A 515 1.53 -32.79 -11.14
CA HIS A 515 2.99 -32.78 -11.19
C HIS A 515 3.65 -32.66 -9.81
N SER A 516 2.92 -32.90 -8.72
CA SER A 516 3.48 -32.94 -7.36
C SER A 516 4.47 -34.10 -7.21
N ALA A 517 5.55 -33.87 -6.44
CA ALA A 517 6.51 -34.91 -6.05
C ALA A 517 5.97 -35.84 -4.94
N SER A 518 4.86 -35.50 -4.29
CA SER A 518 4.23 -36.32 -3.26
C SER A 518 3.47 -37.51 -3.87
N GLY A 519 3.74 -38.74 -3.42
CA GLY A 519 3.22 -39.99 -3.99
C GLY A 519 1.69 -40.19 -3.99
N VAL A 520 0.89 -39.29 -3.41
CA VAL A 520 -0.59 -39.34 -3.45
C VAL A 520 -1.11 -38.29 -4.45
N ARG A 521 -1.60 -38.75 -5.62
CA ARG A 521 -2.09 -37.90 -6.71
C ARG A 521 -3.62 -37.85 -6.72
N VAL A 522 -4.20 -36.89 -5.99
CA VAL A 522 -5.63 -36.57 -6.13
C VAL A 522 -5.73 -35.29 -6.95
N ILE A 523 -5.94 -35.42 -8.27
CA ILE A 523 -6.16 -34.28 -9.15
C ILE A 523 -7.63 -33.87 -9.01
N PRO A 524 -7.94 -32.65 -8.54
CA PRO A 524 -9.32 -32.21 -8.44
C PRO A 524 -9.97 -32.15 -9.83
N ALA A 525 -11.30 -32.35 -9.89
CA ALA A 525 -12.04 -32.20 -11.14
C ALA A 525 -11.89 -30.78 -11.70
N ARG A 526 -11.85 -30.65 -13.03
CA ARG A 526 -11.94 -29.36 -13.73
C ARG A 526 -13.23 -28.65 -13.30
N LEU A 527 -13.18 -27.32 -13.26
CA LEU A 527 -14.36 -26.51 -12.95
C LEU A 527 -15.41 -26.73 -14.06
N ALA A 528 -16.57 -27.29 -13.70
CA ALA A 528 -17.66 -27.50 -14.63
C ALA A 528 -18.29 -26.16 -15.00
N LEU A 529 -18.35 -25.88 -16.31
CA LEU A 529 -19.01 -24.71 -16.86
C LEU A 529 -20.21 -25.17 -17.67
N ALA A 530 -21.35 -24.51 -17.47
CA ALA A 530 -22.57 -24.77 -18.23
C ALA A 530 -22.43 -24.17 -19.64
N ALA A 531 -23.40 -24.45 -20.51
CA ALA A 531 -23.39 -23.95 -21.89
C ALA A 531 -23.40 -22.41 -21.98
N ASP A 532 -23.83 -21.72 -20.92
CA ASP A 532 -23.79 -20.26 -20.79
C ASP A 532 -22.43 -19.72 -20.30
N GLY A 533 -21.44 -20.58 -20.09
CA GLY A 533 -20.09 -20.22 -19.62
C GLY A 533 -19.99 -19.91 -18.13
N LYS A 534 -21.07 -20.09 -17.34
CA LYS A 534 -21.08 -19.92 -15.88
C LYS A 534 -20.80 -21.24 -15.15
N VAL A 535 -20.41 -21.14 -13.87
CA VAL A 535 -20.14 -22.32 -13.03
C VAL A 535 -21.39 -23.16 -12.87
N SER A 536 -21.34 -24.41 -13.30
CA SER A 536 -22.40 -25.38 -13.07
C SER A 536 -22.40 -25.81 -11.59
N GLY A 537 -23.55 -25.79 -10.94
CA GLY A 537 -23.71 -26.42 -9.62
C GLY A 537 -23.42 -27.93 -9.66
N PRO A 538 -23.13 -28.58 -8.52
CA PRO A 538 -22.88 -30.01 -8.48
C PRO A 538 -24.10 -30.80 -8.97
N PRO A 539 -23.92 -31.99 -9.58
CA PRO A 539 -25.02 -32.75 -10.14
C PRO A 539 -26.03 -33.13 -9.06
N VAL A 540 -27.31 -32.90 -9.37
CA VAL A 540 -28.44 -33.42 -8.59
C VAL A 540 -28.42 -34.95 -8.71
N VAL A 541 -28.01 -35.62 -7.64
CA VAL A 541 -28.22 -37.07 -7.50
C VAL A 541 -29.70 -37.29 -7.19
N PRO A 542 -30.41 -38.18 -7.91
CA PRO A 542 -31.82 -38.48 -7.61
C PRO A 542 -31.93 -39.07 -6.20
N GLN A 543 -32.74 -38.44 -5.35
CA GLN A 543 -33.07 -38.99 -4.04
C GLN A 543 -33.80 -40.33 -4.21
N PRO A 544 -33.37 -41.41 -3.52
CA PRO A 544 -34.20 -42.60 -3.44
C PRO A 544 -35.43 -42.30 -2.58
N LYS A 545 -36.58 -42.77 -3.06
CA LYS A 545 -37.90 -42.66 -2.45
C LYS A 545 -37.87 -43.03 -0.96
N ARG A 546 -38.41 -42.14 -0.13
CA ARG A 546 -38.78 -42.43 1.26
C ARG A 546 -39.68 -43.66 1.30
N ARG A 547 -39.19 -44.77 1.86
CA ARG A 547 -40.02 -45.83 2.42
C ARG A 547 -40.10 -45.61 3.93
N ASN A 548 -41.33 -45.52 4.41
CA ASN A 548 -41.66 -45.68 5.81
C ASN A 548 -41.10 -47.01 6.34
N ALA A 549 -40.32 -46.92 7.41
CA ALA A 549 -40.09 -47.98 8.40
C ALA A 549 -39.97 -47.23 9.75
N GLN A 550 -41.08 -47.13 10.48
CA GLN A 550 -41.33 -47.92 11.69
C GLN A 550 -40.32 -47.66 12.82
N SER A 551 -40.86 -46.97 13.83
CA SER A 551 -40.54 -47.07 15.26
C SER A 551 -39.73 -48.29 15.70
N GLY A 552 -38.66 -48.07 16.47
CA GLY A 552 -38.09 -49.09 17.35
C GLY A 552 -36.63 -48.84 17.75
N SER A 553 -36.41 -48.67 19.06
CA SER A 553 -35.12 -48.57 19.78
C SER A 553 -34.40 -47.20 19.81
N GLY A 554 -35.00 -46.26 20.55
CA GLY A 554 -34.23 -45.16 21.14
C GLY A 554 -33.24 -45.72 22.17
N HIS A 555 -31.95 -45.39 22.02
CA HIS A 555 -30.90 -45.77 22.98
C HIS A 555 -31.24 -45.21 24.39
N PRO A 556 -31.57 -46.06 25.39
CA PRO A 556 -31.92 -45.63 26.75
C PRO A 556 -30.74 -44.94 27.48
N GLN A 557 -29.52 -45.18 27.01
CA GLN A 557 -28.28 -44.87 27.71
C GLN A 557 -27.88 -43.38 27.72
N ARG A 558 -28.52 -42.53 26.90
CA ARG A 558 -28.23 -41.07 26.83
C ARG A 558 -29.31 -40.18 27.46
N GLN A 559 -30.49 -40.72 27.80
CA GLN A 559 -31.53 -39.95 28.49
C GLN A 559 -31.30 -39.90 30.01
N ALA A 560 -30.72 -40.95 30.61
CA ALA A 560 -30.47 -41.01 32.06
C ALA A 560 -29.57 -39.88 32.61
N PRO A 561 -28.42 -39.53 31.99
CA PRO A 561 -27.57 -38.44 32.49
C PRO A 561 -28.21 -37.05 32.36
N LEU A 562 -29.16 -36.91 31.44
CA LEU A 562 -29.89 -35.66 31.19
C LEU A 562 -30.97 -35.44 32.24
N GLU A 563 -31.78 -36.45 32.53
CA GLU A 563 -32.78 -36.38 33.59
C GLU A 563 -32.13 -36.19 34.97
N GLU A 564 -30.96 -36.81 35.17
CA GLU A 564 -30.14 -36.61 36.37
C GLU A 564 -29.61 -35.17 36.48
N GLY A 565 -29.14 -34.57 35.37
CA GLY A 565 -28.70 -33.17 35.33
C GLY A 565 -29.83 -32.16 35.61
N VAL A 566 -31.05 -32.47 35.14
CA VAL A 566 -32.25 -31.66 35.40
C VAL A 566 -32.73 -31.82 36.84
N ALA A 567 -32.70 -33.03 37.39
CA ALA A 567 -33.01 -33.29 38.80
C ALA A 567 -32.04 -32.55 39.73
N ARG A 568 -30.73 -32.55 39.41
CA ARG A 568 -29.71 -31.78 40.14
C ARG A 568 -29.96 -30.28 40.06
N LEU A 569 -30.35 -29.75 38.90
CA LEU A 569 -30.68 -28.33 38.74
C LEU A 569 -31.89 -27.92 39.59
N ARG A 570 -32.95 -28.75 39.64
CA ARG A 570 -34.12 -28.50 40.48
C ARG A 570 -33.78 -28.51 41.97
N LYS A 571 -32.97 -29.49 42.41
CA LYS A 571 -32.52 -29.56 43.80
C LYS A 571 -31.68 -28.34 44.19
N ALA A 572 -30.75 -27.92 43.34
CA ALA A 572 -29.93 -26.75 43.58
C ALA A 572 -30.78 -25.46 43.62
N LEU A 573 -31.82 -25.35 42.76
CA LEU A 573 -32.74 -24.20 42.77
C LEU A 573 -33.50 -24.10 44.09
N ALA A 574 -34.01 -25.21 44.61
CA ALA A 574 -34.69 -25.22 45.91
C ALA A 574 -33.76 -24.76 47.05
N GLN A 575 -32.53 -25.26 47.08
CA GLN A 575 -31.52 -24.87 48.08
C GLN A 575 -31.13 -23.38 47.98
N ALA A 576 -30.98 -22.86 46.77
CA ALA A 576 -30.68 -21.44 46.56
C ALA A 576 -31.84 -20.54 46.99
N GLU A 577 -33.09 -20.97 46.80
CA GLU A 577 -34.29 -20.20 47.16
C GLU A 577 -34.56 -20.18 48.66
N GLU A 578 -34.25 -21.26 49.37
CA GLU A 578 -34.32 -21.33 50.84
C GLU A 578 -33.27 -20.42 51.51
N LEU A 579 -32.10 -20.28 50.87
CA LEU A 579 -30.99 -19.50 51.40
C LEU A 579 -31.09 -18.00 51.05
N LEU A 580 -31.85 -17.65 50.01
CA LEU A 580 -31.99 -16.28 49.52
C LEU A 580 -32.49 -15.27 50.59
N PRO A 581 -33.54 -15.56 51.40
CA PRO A 581 -34.05 -14.63 52.43
C PRO A 581 -33.06 -14.35 53.57
N ARG A 582 -32.04 -15.22 53.72
CA ARG A 582 -31.03 -15.14 54.79
C ARG A 582 -29.83 -14.27 54.41
N LEU A 583 -29.78 -13.80 53.16
CA LEU A 583 -28.69 -12.99 52.61
C LEU A 583 -29.11 -11.53 52.41
N ASN A 584 -28.15 -10.61 52.52
CA ASN A 584 -28.37 -9.17 52.30
C ASN A 584 -27.40 -8.58 51.27
N GLY A 585 -27.78 -7.45 50.68
CA GLY A 585 -26.92 -6.63 49.82
C GLY A 585 -26.33 -7.37 48.62
N LYS A 586 -24.99 -7.36 48.49
CA LYS A 586 -24.26 -7.90 47.33
C LYS A 586 -24.40 -9.42 47.17
N HIS A 587 -24.54 -10.17 48.27
CA HIS A 587 -24.66 -11.64 48.23
C HIS A 587 -26.06 -12.07 47.82
N HIS A 588 -27.11 -11.37 48.30
CA HIS A 588 -28.49 -11.56 47.86
C HIS A 588 -28.63 -11.31 46.36
N LYS A 589 -28.09 -10.18 45.86
CA LYS A 589 -28.15 -9.84 44.43
C LYS A 589 -27.46 -10.91 43.56
N ARG A 590 -26.27 -11.35 43.96
CA ARG A 590 -25.49 -12.36 43.23
C ARG A 590 -26.20 -13.72 43.15
N LEU A 591 -26.77 -14.20 44.27
CA LEU A 591 -27.51 -15.46 44.27
C LEU A 591 -28.82 -15.33 43.47
N SER A 592 -29.57 -14.23 43.63
CA SER A 592 -30.80 -13.94 42.88
C SER A 592 -30.59 -13.94 41.36
N ASP A 593 -29.52 -13.30 40.88
CA ASP A 593 -29.21 -13.26 39.44
C ASP A 593 -28.84 -14.65 38.90
N THR A 594 -28.17 -15.48 39.70
CA THR A 594 -27.83 -16.86 39.33
C THR A 594 -29.07 -17.77 39.31
N ILE A 595 -29.99 -17.61 40.27
CA ILE A 595 -31.30 -18.28 40.30
C ILE A 595 -32.12 -17.94 39.04
N LYS A 596 -32.19 -16.66 38.65
CA LYS A 596 -32.91 -16.22 37.43
C LYS A 596 -32.37 -16.90 36.17
N GLY A 597 -31.05 -16.99 36.03
CA GLY A 597 -30.40 -17.67 34.90
C GLY A 597 -30.73 -19.16 34.85
N ALA A 598 -30.64 -19.84 35.99
CA ALA A 598 -30.97 -21.26 36.14
C ALA A 598 -32.46 -21.57 35.84
N ARG A 599 -33.39 -20.75 36.36
CA ARG A 599 -34.83 -20.90 36.12
C ARG A 599 -35.21 -20.67 34.66
N LYS A 600 -34.63 -19.67 34.01
CA LYS A 600 -34.80 -19.44 32.56
C LYS A 600 -34.38 -20.68 31.76
N ARG A 601 -33.25 -21.30 32.11
CA ARG A 601 -32.77 -22.50 31.41
C ARG A 601 -33.70 -23.69 31.62
N LEU A 602 -34.14 -23.94 32.85
CA LEU A 602 -35.07 -25.02 33.17
C LEU A 602 -36.39 -24.87 32.38
N ASN A 603 -36.97 -23.66 32.33
CA ASN A 603 -38.21 -23.40 31.60
C ASN A 603 -38.05 -23.63 30.08
N THR A 604 -36.90 -23.25 29.50
CA THR A 604 -36.63 -23.50 28.07
C THR A 604 -36.50 -24.98 27.74
N TYR A 605 -35.99 -25.78 28.69
CA TYR A 605 -35.89 -27.23 28.54
C TYR A 605 -37.27 -27.90 28.65
N GLU A 606 -38.06 -27.52 29.65
CA GLU A 606 -39.42 -28.06 29.87
C GLU A 606 -40.34 -27.73 28.69
N SER A 607 -40.24 -26.51 28.13
CA SER A 607 -40.98 -26.10 26.93
C SER A 607 -40.61 -26.89 25.68
N ALA A 608 -39.34 -27.30 25.54
CA ALA A 608 -38.87 -28.10 24.41
C ALA A 608 -39.25 -29.57 24.54
N ARG A 609 -39.21 -30.11 25.77
CA ARG A 609 -39.70 -31.45 26.10
C ARG A 609 -41.20 -31.58 25.82
N ALA A 610 -42.00 -30.58 26.20
CA ALA A 610 -43.44 -30.55 25.92
C ALA A 610 -43.78 -30.53 24.42
N LYS A 611 -42.88 -29.98 23.59
CA LYS A 611 -43.01 -29.93 22.12
C LYS A 611 -42.44 -31.15 21.39
N GLY A 612 -41.98 -32.18 22.13
CA GLY A 612 -41.41 -33.39 21.54
C GLY A 612 -40.09 -33.17 20.78
N THR A 613 -39.37 -32.07 21.03
CA THR A 613 -38.13 -31.76 20.32
C THR A 613 -36.97 -32.65 20.84
N PRO A 614 -36.22 -33.35 19.96
CA PRO A 614 -35.04 -34.13 20.36
C PRO A 614 -33.98 -33.26 21.03
N TYR A 615 -33.37 -33.73 22.13
CA TYR A 615 -32.45 -32.95 22.95
C TYR A 615 -31.25 -32.35 22.18
N LEU A 616 -30.68 -33.09 21.22
CA LEU A 616 -29.55 -32.60 20.41
C LEU A 616 -29.96 -31.42 19.51
N ASP A 617 -31.20 -31.41 19.04
CA ASP A 617 -31.73 -30.32 18.22
C ASP A 617 -32.05 -29.09 19.10
N TRP A 618 -32.52 -29.30 20.34
CA TRP A 618 -32.70 -28.21 21.32
C TRP A 618 -31.37 -27.63 21.83
N LEU A 619 -30.37 -28.49 22.05
CA LEU A 619 -29.04 -28.08 22.54
C LEU A 619 -28.26 -27.34 21.43
N GLY A 620 -28.45 -27.74 20.17
CA GLY A 620 -27.69 -27.22 19.03
C GLY A 620 -26.19 -27.44 19.21
N SER A 621 -25.37 -26.49 18.76
CA SER A 621 -23.90 -26.50 18.88
C SER A 621 -23.36 -25.86 20.18
N ARG A 622 -24.20 -25.70 21.22
CA ARG A 622 -23.86 -25.00 22.48
C ARG A 622 -23.54 -25.97 23.62
N SER A 623 -22.66 -25.54 24.54
CA SER A 623 -22.14 -26.33 25.69
C SER A 623 -23.02 -26.34 26.94
N ASP A 624 -24.14 -25.61 26.95
CA ASP A 624 -24.75 -25.14 28.20
C ASP A 624 -25.87 -26.08 28.69
N THR A 625 -25.51 -27.21 29.27
CA THR A 625 -26.45 -28.25 29.72
C THR A 625 -27.13 -27.90 31.06
N PRO A 626 -28.31 -28.48 31.39
CA PRO A 626 -28.91 -28.31 32.73
C PRO A 626 -27.97 -28.68 33.88
N GLY A 627 -27.10 -29.68 33.69
CA GLY A 627 -26.06 -30.05 34.66
C GLY A 627 -24.99 -28.98 34.87
N HIS A 628 -24.63 -28.21 33.82
CA HIS A 628 -23.72 -27.07 33.95
C HIS A 628 -24.30 -25.97 34.84
N TYR A 629 -25.59 -25.64 34.66
CA TYR A 629 -26.27 -24.66 35.50
C TYR A 629 -26.47 -25.16 36.93
N ALA A 630 -26.68 -26.46 37.14
CA ALA A 630 -26.76 -27.04 38.48
C ALA A 630 -25.44 -26.83 39.23
N HIS A 631 -24.31 -27.08 38.56
CA HIS A 631 -22.97 -26.89 39.15
C HIS A 631 -22.66 -25.42 39.46
N LEU A 632 -23.02 -24.50 38.56
CA LEU A 632 -22.87 -23.06 38.80
C LEU A 632 -23.68 -22.57 40.00
N LEU A 633 -24.91 -23.07 40.15
CA LEU A 633 -25.79 -22.69 41.24
C LEU A 633 -25.30 -23.25 42.59
N LEU A 634 -24.85 -24.52 42.62
CA LEU A 634 -24.25 -25.12 43.82
C LEU A 634 -23.01 -24.36 44.30
N ARG A 635 -22.13 -23.99 43.37
CA ARG A 635 -20.95 -23.18 43.69
C ARG A 635 -21.32 -21.77 44.17
N ALA A 636 -22.42 -21.21 43.66
CA ALA A 636 -22.93 -19.93 44.12
C ALA A 636 -23.48 -20.03 45.55
N ILE A 637 -24.17 -21.14 45.89
CA ILE A 637 -24.65 -21.45 47.24
C ILE A 637 -23.46 -21.57 48.21
N GLU A 638 -22.47 -22.41 47.91
CA GLU A 638 -21.27 -22.60 48.74
C GLU A 638 -20.54 -21.28 49.02
N ALA A 639 -20.52 -20.35 48.06
CA ALA A 639 -19.84 -19.07 48.18
C ALA A 639 -20.59 -18.03 49.03
N VAL A 640 -21.88 -18.24 49.31
CA VAL A 640 -22.71 -17.28 50.07
C VAL A 640 -23.24 -17.85 51.38
N GLU A 641 -23.22 -19.17 51.54
CA GLU A 641 -23.63 -19.89 52.75
C GLU A 641 -22.92 -19.42 54.04
N PRO A 642 -21.62 -19.09 54.06
CA PRO A 642 -20.95 -18.51 55.23
C PRO A 642 -21.44 -17.10 55.61
N HIS A 643 -22.23 -16.46 54.75
CA HIS A 643 -22.75 -15.11 54.92
C HIS A 643 -24.26 -15.07 55.18
N ALA A 644 -24.89 -16.24 55.33
CA ALA A 644 -26.31 -16.37 55.67
C ALA A 644 -26.53 -16.18 57.17
N ARG A 645 -27.53 -15.37 57.55
CA ARG A 645 -27.91 -15.22 58.97
C ARG A 645 -28.46 -16.55 59.52
N PRO A 646 -28.21 -16.89 60.81
CA PRO A 646 -28.83 -18.02 61.47
C PRO A 646 -30.35 -17.80 61.58
N GLU A 647 -31.12 -18.90 61.57
CA GLU A 647 -32.58 -18.86 61.73
C GLU A 647 -32.95 -18.24 63.08
N SER A 648 -33.69 -17.12 63.05
CA SER A 648 -34.34 -16.55 64.22
C SER A 648 -35.87 -16.62 64.03
N VAL A 649 -36.53 -17.27 64.98
CA VAL A 649 -37.99 -17.32 65.19
C VAL A 649 -38.56 -15.89 65.25
N PRO A 650 -39.78 -15.62 64.73
CA PRO A 650 -40.23 -14.24 64.52
C PRO A 650 -40.79 -13.62 65.80
N GLU A 651 -40.36 -12.39 66.10
CA GLU A 651 -41.10 -11.51 67.01
C GLU A 651 -41.32 -10.12 66.39
N ALA A 652 -42.47 -9.58 66.77
CA ALA A 652 -43.19 -8.48 66.20
C ALA A 652 -42.74 -7.10 66.72
N ASN A 653 -43.32 -6.08 66.09
CA ASN A 653 -43.69 -4.77 66.63
C ASN A 653 -42.77 -3.54 66.45
N ALA A 654 -43.41 -2.55 65.80
CA ALA A 654 -43.67 -1.20 66.30
C ALA A 654 -42.71 -0.04 65.97
N SER A 655 -43.25 0.85 65.12
CA SER A 655 -43.57 2.27 65.41
C SER A 655 -42.47 3.34 65.49
N VAL A 656 -42.51 4.21 64.47
CA VAL A 656 -42.79 5.68 64.51
C VAL A 656 -42.33 6.48 65.73
N VAL A 657 -41.47 7.50 65.52
CA VAL A 657 -41.64 8.89 66.02
C VAL A 657 -41.01 9.89 65.03
N ALA A 658 -41.69 11.04 64.88
CA ALA A 658 -41.58 12.11 63.90
C ALA A 658 -40.56 13.23 64.29
N PRO A 659 -40.37 14.29 63.46
CA PRO A 659 -39.16 15.13 63.38
C PRO A 659 -39.26 16.48 64.11
N GLN A 660 -38.10 17.12 64.37
CA GLN A 660 -38.02 18.54 64.75
C GLN A 660 -37.57 19.41 63.57
N GLN A 661 -38.36 20.45 63.30
CA GLN A 661 -38.18 21.48 62.27
C GLN A 661 -37.25 22.62 62.73
N VAL A 662 -36.90 23.47 61.74
CA VAL A 662 -36.74 24.96 61.74
C VAL A 662 -35.37 25.38 61.14
N PRO A 663 -35.20 26.48 60.36
CA PRO A 663 -36.08 27.22 59.43
C PRO A 663 -35.48 27.44 58.01
N SER A 664 -36.32 27.80 57.04
CA SER A 664 -35.97 28.18 55.65
C SER A 664 -35.40 29.60 55.52
N PRO A 665 -34.47 29.86 54.57
CA PRO A 665 -34.24 31.17 54.00
C PRO A 665 -34.77 31.29 52.55
N ARG A 666 -35.73 32.22 52.40
CA ARG A 666 -36.10 33.10 51.26
C ARG A 666 -35.77 32.63 49.82
N ASP A 667 -36.83 32.27 49.09
CA ASP A 667 -36.86 32.09 47.63
C ASP A 667 -36.76 33.44 46.90
N ASN A 668 -35.60 33.75 46.34
CA ASN A 668 -35.42 34.83 45.36
C ASN A 668 -34.27 34.41 44.42
N SER A 669 -34.53 33.56 43.42
CA SER A 669 -33.69 33.34 42.21
C SER A 669 -34.04 32.12 41.32
N PRO A 670 -35.15 31.35 41.48
CA PRO A 670 -35.37 30.18 40.62
C PRO A 670 -35.50 30.54 39.13
N ASP A 671 -36.10 31.70 38.82
CA ASP A 671 -36.30 32.15 37.44
C ASP A 671 -34.99 32.53 36.74
N GLU A 672 -34.06 33.18 37.45
CA GLU A 672 -32.74 33.54 36.89
C GLU A 672 -31.88 32.29 36.63
N PHE A 673 -31.97 31.30 37.52
CA PHE A 673 -31.30 30.02 37.33
C PHE A 673 -31.88 29.25 36.12
N ASP A 674 -33.21 29.21 36.00
CA ASP A 674 -33.88 28.49 34.92
C ASP A 674 -33.68 29.18 33.54
N GLU A 675 -33.53 30.50 33.50
CA GLU A 675 -33.13 31.23 32.29
C GLU A 675 -31.70 30.87 31.85
N LEU A 676 -30.74 30.80 32.79
CA LEU A 676 -29.38 30.36 32.48
C LEU A 676 -29.34 28.89 32.01
N VAL A 677 -30.23 28.04 32.52
CA VAL A 677 -30.38 26.65 32.03
C VAL A 677 -30.90 26.63 30.59
N ASN A 678 -31.86 27.50 30.24
CA ASN A 678 -32.36 27.60 28.86
C ASN A 678 -31.29 28.10 27.88
N GLN A 679 -30.53 29.13 28.27
CA GLN A 679 -29.39 29.62 27.48
C GLN A 679 -28.31 28.56 27.31
N PHE A 680 -28.07 27.74 28.33
CA PHE A 680 -27.14 26.62 28.22
C PHE A 680 -27.63 25.55 27.25
N ARG A 681 -28.92 25.20 27.29
CA ARG A 681 -29.54 24.26 26.34
C ARG A 681 -29.49 24.78 24.90
N GLU A 682 -29.59 26.09 24.70
CA GLU A 682 -29.36 26.73 23.41
C GLU A 682 -27.90 26.61 22.95
N ALA A 683 -26.94 26.88 23.83
CA ALA A 683 -25.52 26.68 23.54
C ALA A 683 -25.19 25.21 23.24
N GLN A 684 -25.83 24.25 23.91
CA GLN A 684 -25.72 22.81 23.60
C GLN A 684 -26.25 22.49 22.20
N ARG A 685 -27.42 23.04 21.81
CA ARG A 685 -27.99 22.86 20.46
C ARG A 685 -27.08 23.40 19.36
N LEU A 686 -26.41 24.52 19.62
CA LEU A 686 -25.45 25.13 18.70
C LEU A 686 -24.02 24.55 18.81
N GLN A 687 -23.80 23.58 19.72
CA GLN A 687 -22.48 23.01 20.05
C GLN A 687 -21.40 24.06 20.41
N ASP A 688 -21.79 25.19 21.01
CA ASP A 688 -20.89 26.27 21.41
C ASP A 688 -20.39 26.05 22.85
N VAL A 689 -19.27 25.33 22.97
CA VAL A 689 -18.66 24.95 24.26
C VAL A 689 -18.16 26.17 25.04
N ASP A 690 -17.71 27.25 24.36
CA ASP A 690 -17.18 28.45 25.01
C ASP A 690 -18.30 29.28 25.66
N ARG A 691 -19.44 29.40 24.96
CA ARG A 691 -20.64 30.04 25.51
C ARG A 691 -21.23 29.22 26.66
N ALA A 692 -21.29 27.90 26.52
CA ALA A 692 -21.77 26.98 27.54
C ALA A 692 -20.92 27.02 28.83
N GLU A 693 -19.59 27.10 28.73
CA GLU A 693 -18.69 27.21 29.88
C GLU A 693 -18.89 28.53 30.64
N LYS A 694 -19.08 29.65 29.92
CA LYS A 694 -19.39 30.95 30.54
C LYS A 694 -20.73 30.93 31.28
N ILE A 695 -21.76 30.31 30.71
CA ILE A 695 -23.08 30.17 31.33
C ILE A 695 -23.00 29.29 32.58
N TYR A 696 -22.29 28.17 32.53
CA TYR A 696 -22.09 27.30 33.69
C TYR A 696 -21.39 28.02 34.85
N ARG A 697 -20.36 28.84 34.58
CA ARG A 697 -19.68 29.63 35.61
C ARG A 697 -20.58 30.66 36.28
N LYS A 698 -21.61 31.16 35.59
CA LYS A 698 -22.62 32.07 36.16
C LYS A 698 -23.72 31.31 36.94
N ALA A 699 -24.15 30.15 36.45
CA ALA A 699 -25.21 29.36 37.07
C ALA A 699 -24.76 28.62 38.34
N HIS A 700 -23.48 28.20 38.41
CA HIS A 700 -22.99 27.39 39.53
C HIS A 700 -22.99 28.11 40.89
N PRO A 701 -22.59 29.40 41.00
CA PRO A 701 -22.71 30.16 42.25
C PRO A 701 -24.16 30.36 42.70
N ILE A 702 -25.07 30.67 41.77
CA ILE A 702 -26.51 30.83 42.06
C ILE A 702 -27.07 29.52 42.62
N TYR A 703 -26.76 28.39 41.98
CA TYR A 703 -27.14 27.07 42.47
C TYR A 703 -26.64 26.79 43.88
N ARG A 704 -25.36 27.07 44.17
CA ARG A 704 -24.72 26.67 45.42
C ARG A 704 -25.05 27.59 46.61
N LEU A 705 -25.21 28.89 46.34
CA LEU A 705 -25.25 29.91 47.38
C LEU A 705 -26.62 30.58 47.51
N GLN A 706 -27.48 30.53 46.49
CA GLN A 706 -28.73 31.30 46.45
C GLN A 706 -29.99 30.43 46.37
N LEU A 707 -29.91 29.15 45.98
CA LEU A 707 -31.04 28.22 46.00
C LEU A 707 -31.20 27.54 47.36
N SER A 708 -32.46 27.32 47.79
CA SER A 708 -32.78 26.56 49.00
C SER A 708 -32.35 25.09 48.89
N PRO A 709 -32.06 24.38 50.01
CA PRO A 709 -31.61 22.98 49.96
C PRO A 709 -32.53 22.03 49.19
N ALA A 710 -33.85 22.27 49.23
CA ALA A 710 -34.84 21.50 48.48
C ALA A 710 -34.71 21.73 46.96
N LEU A 711 -34.58 22.99 46.52
CA LEU A 711 -34.33 23.32 45.11
C LEU A 711 -32.94 22.86 44.64
N GLN A 712 -31.92 22.95 45.50
CA GLN A 712 -30.59 22.42 45.20
C GLN A 712 -30.63 20.92 44.93
N HIS A 713 -31.42 20.17 45.70
CA HIS A 713 -31.60 18.74 45.47
C HIS A 713 -32.32 18.47 44.14
N GLN A 714 -33.37 19.24 43.83
CA GLN A 714 -34.12 19.11 42.58
C GLN A 714 -33.27 19.47 41.35
N LYS A 715 -32.46 20.53 41.41
CA LYS A 715 -31.67 21.06 40.28
C LYS A 715 -30.25 20.46 40.22
N ARG A 716 -29.86 19.60 41.17
CA ARG A 716 -28.54 18.94 41.23
C ARG A 716 -28.21 18.18 39.95
N ALA A 717 -29.21 17.47 39.41
CA ALA A 717 -29.08 16.70 38.19
C ALA A 717 -28.70 17.60 37.00
N ILE A 718 -29.28 18.80 36.92
CA ILE A 718 -29.07 19.76 35.83
C ILE A 718 -27.65 20.34 35.88
N ILE A 719 -27.18 20.79 37.06
CA ILE A 719 -25.78 21.24 37.20
C ILE A 719 -24.78 20.12 36.92
N GLY A 720 -25.12 18.89 37.33
CA GLY A 720 -24.34 17.69 37.01
C GLY A 720 -24.27 17.46 35.50
N GLU A 721 -25.38 17.56 34.80
CA GLU A 721 -25.48 17.43 33.35
C GLU A 721 -24.65 18.51 32.62
N MET A 722 -24.80 19.79 33.00
CA MET A 722 -24.05 20.89 32.41
C MET A 722 -22.54 20.67 32.52
N ARG A 723 -22.07 20.28 33.71
CA ARG A 723 -20.65 19.98 33.97
C ARG A 723 -20.18 18.77 33.17
N THR A 724 -20.98 17.71 33.15
CA THR A 724 -20.64 16.45 32.46
C THR A 724 -20.55 16.68 30.96
N TRP A 725 -21.48 17.44 30.39
CA TRP A 725 -21.47 17.81 28.97
C TRP A 725 -20.24 18.65 28.62
N ILE A 726 -19.94 19.73 29.37
CA ILE A 726 -18.73 20.53 29.13
C ILE A 726 -17.48 19.65 29.22
N THR A 727 -17.40 18.76 30.21
CA THR A 727 -16.23 17.88 30.42
C THR A 727 -16.08 16.86 29.30
N ASN A 728 -17.20 16.31 28.80
CA ASN A 728 -17.20 15.35 27.69
C ASN A 728 -16.86 16.00 26.34
N GLU A 729 -17.14 17.30 26.17
CA GLU A 729 -16.82 18.06 24.97
C GLU A 729 -15.44 18.74 25.01
N GLN A 730 -14.78 18.83 26.17
CA GLN A 730 -13.38 19.33 26.27
C GLN A 730 -12.34 18.54 25.44
N PRO A 731 -12.41 17.20 25.33
CA PRO A 731 -11.57 16.41 24.41
C PRO A 731 -11.81 16.80 22.95
N ASN A 732 -13.06 17.05 22.56
CA ASN A 732 -13.43 17.46 21.21
C ASN A 732 -12.88 18.86 20.88
N ARG A 733 -12.99 19.82 21.81
CA ARG A 733 -12.39 21.17 21.74
C ARG A 733 -10.86 21.12 21.62
N SER A 734 -10.20 20.33 22.46
CA SER A 734 -8.75 20.14 22.43
C SER A 734 -8.30 19.50 21.12
N SER A 735 -9.06 18.54 20.59
CA SER A 735 -8.77 17.92 19.28
C SER A 735 -8.96 18.90 18.11
N ALA A 736 -9.99 19.76 18.15
CA ALA A 736 -10.27 20.71 17.08
C ALA A 736 -9.22 21.83 17.02
N LEU A 737 -8.80 22.36 18.17
CA LEU A 737 -7.74 23.35 18.27
C LEU A 737 -6.37 22.75 17.89
N LEU A 738 -6.07 21.52 18.32
CA LEU A 738 -4.85 20.82 17.91
C LEU A 738 -4.84 20.49 16.40
N LYS A 739 -5.97 20.11 15.81
CA LYS A 739 -6.13 19.95 14.36
C LYS A 739 -5.92 21.28 13.62
N ARG A 740 -6.41 22.40 14.14
CA ARG A 740 -6.16 23.74 13.58
C ARG A 740 -4.67 24.08 13.65
N PHE A 741 -4.02 23.89 14.80
CA PHE A 741 -2.58 24.10 14.97
C PHE A 741 -1.77 23.25 13.99
N ARG A 742 -2.05 21.94 13.88
CA ARG A 742 -1.37 21.04 12.94
C ARG A 742 -1.56 21.46 11.47
N ARG A 743 -2.72 22.01 11.10
CA ARG A 743 -2.94 22.57 9.75
C ARG A 743 -2.08 23.79 9.47
N LEU A 744 -1.91 24.70 10.44
CA LEU A 744 -1.02 25.86 10.29
C LEU A 744 0.44 25.41 10.11
N ILE A 745 0.92 24.49 10.96
CA ILE A 745 2.29 23.95 10.84
C ILE A 745 2.48 23.18 9.52
N HIS A 746 1.48 22.43 9.07
CA HIS A 746 1.53 21.74 7.77
C HIS A 746 1.58 22.74 6.61
N ARG A 747 0.78 23.81 6.65
CA ARG A 747 0.81 24.89 5.65
C ARG A 747 2.19 25.53 5.55
N LEU A 748 2.81 25.84 6.70
CA LEU A 748 4.19 26.34 6.75
C LEU A 748 5.18 25.39 6.06
N GLY A 749 4.99 24.07 6.22
CA GLY A 749 5.82 23.05 5.57
C GLY A 749 5.65 22.95 4.05
N VAL A 750 4.43 23.12 3.55
CA VAL A 750 4.10 23.03 2.11
C VAL A 750 4.49 24.32 1.37
N GLU A 751 4.21 25.49 1.94
CA GLU A 751 4.43 26.81 1.33
C GLU A 751 5.81 27.41 1.70
N LYS A 752 6.74 26.61 2.22
CA LYS A 752 8.01 27.06 2.82
C LYS A 752 8.89 27.92 1.89
N ASP A 753 8.84 27.65 0.59
CA ASP A 753 9.71 28.28 -0.43
C ASP A 753 8.99 29.39 -1.20
N THR A 754 7.65 29.50 -1.08
CA THR A 754 6.82 30.48 -1.82
C THR A 754 6.26 31.59 -0.93
N MET A 755 6.29 31.43 0.40
CA MET A 755 5.68 32.36 1.34
C MET A 755 6.63 33.50 1.73
N SER A 756 6.13 34.74 1.71
CA SER A 756 6.87 35.95 2.09
C SER A 756 7.22 35.96 3.59
N THR A 757 8.24 36.72 3.98
CA THR A 757 8.68 36.82 5.38
C THR A 757 7.59 37.44 6.29
N ASN A 758 6.74 38.32 5.75
CA ASN A 758 5.60 38.89 6.48
C ASN A 758 4.45 37.88 6.65
N ASP A 759 4.15 37.09 5.61
CA ASP A 759 3.11 36.05 5.70
C ASP A 759 3.54 34.93 6.66
N LEU A 760 4.83 34.56 6.65
CA LEU A 760 5.42 33.62 7.61
C LEU A 760 5.24 34.10 9.06
N ALA A 761 5.48 35.40 9.31
CA ALA A 761 5.28 35.99 10.63
C ALA A 761 3.81 35.96 11.04
N GLY A 762 2.88 36.28 10.13
CA GLY A 762 1.44 36.27 10.41
C GLY A 762 0.92 34.89 10.81
N VAL A 763 1.31 33.85 10.07
CA VAL A 763 0.90 32.45 10.36
C VAL A 763 1.48 31.96 11.69
N LEU A 764 2.71 32.37 12.03
CA LEU A 764 3.35 31.99 13.29
C LEU A 764 2.71 32.65 14.52
N VAL A 765 2.26 33.90 14.41
CA VAL A 765 1.50 34.56 15.48
C VAL A 765 0.20 33.81 15.79
N GLU A 766 -0.50 33.34 14.76
CA GLU A 766 -1.72 32.55 14.94
C GLU A 766 -1.44 31.18 15.60
N ALA A 767 -0.36 30.51 15.18
CA ALA A 767 0.07 29.25 15.78
C ALA A 767 0.48 29.40 17.25
N GLU A 768 1.17 30.49 17.61
CA GLU A 768 1.56 30.80 18.98
C GLU A 768 0.34 31.11 19.86
N ALA A 769 -0.63 31.88 19.35
CA ALA A 769 -1.87 32.17 20.06
C ALA A 769 -2.67 30.89 20.37
N LEU A 770 -2.66 29.91 19.46
CA LEU A 770 -3.27 28.60 19.70
C LEU A 770 -2.48 27.78 20.74
N SER A 771 -1.14 27.82 20.71
CA SER A 771 -0.29 27.12 21.68
C SER A 771 -0.51 27.54 23.13
N LYS A 772 -0.88 28.80 23.38
CA LYS A 772 -1.20 29.31 24.73
C LYS A 772 -2.54 28.80 25.29
N ARG A 773 -3.41 28.26 24.41
CA ARG A 773 -4.78 27.83 24.75
C ARG A 773 -4.92 26.31 24.89
N ILE A 774 -3.91 25.53 24.49
CA ILE A 774 -3.90 24.06 24.56
C ILE A 774 -2.54 23.55 25.06
N LYS A 775 -2.52 22.43 25.76
CA LYS A 775 -1.26 21.76 26.11
C LYS A 775 -0.74 21.01 24.86
N LEU A 776 0.29 21.57 24.21
CA LEU A 776 0.91 20.95 23.04
C LEU A 776 1.75 19.73 23.44
N PRO A 777 1.73 18.63 22.65
CA PRO A 777 2.72 17.58 22.79
C PRO A 777 4.12 18.05 22.35
N ASN A 778 5.16 17.39 22.84
CA ASN A 778 6.56 17.86 22.73
C ASN A 778 7.03 18.04 21.27
N ASN A 779 6.54 17.20 20.35
CA ASN A 779 6.85 17.27 18.92
C ASN A 779 6.20 18.50 18.25
N GLU A 780 4.95 18.83 18.58
CA GLU A 780 4.31 20.05 18.08
C GLU A 780 4.96 21.32 18.63
N GLN A 781 5.42 21.30 19.89
CA GLN A 781 6.17 22.41 20.47
C GLN A 781 7.53 22.59 19.79
N ALA A 782 8.25 21.51 19.51
CA ALA A 782 9.52 21.55 18.80
C ALA A 782 9.36 22.08 17.35
N ALA A 783 8.25 21.72 16.68
CA ALA A 783 7.94 22.23 15.35
C ALA A 783 7.71 23.75 15.37
N LEU A 784 6.97 24.29 16.34
CA LEU A 784 6.78 25.74 16.48
C LEU A 784 8.10 26.48 16.68
N ASN A 785 8.95 25.99 17.58
CA ASN A 785 10.26 26.59 17.87
C ASN A 785 11.17 26.60 16.63
N THR A 786 11.11 25.54 15.81
CA THR A 786 11.89 25.43 14.57
C THR A 786 11.49 26.50 13.55
N TRP A 787 10.19 26.73 13.38
CA TRP A 787 9.70 27.76 12.46
C TRP A 787 9.95 29.19 12.95
N GLN A 788 9.93 29.42 14.27
CA GLN A 788 10.32 30.71 14.85
C GLN A 788 11.80 31.02 14.57
N ARG A 789 12.69 30.03 14.70
CA ARG A 789 14.12 30.20 14.36
C ARG A 789 14.30 30.53 12.88
N ARG A 790 13.61 29.82 11.99
CA ARG A 790 13.68 30.06 10.54
C ARG A 790 13.20 31.46 10.13
N LEU A 791 12.19 32.00 10.80
CA LEU A 791 11.75 33.39 10.58
C LEU A 791 12.84 34.40 10.98
N GLN A 792 13.54 34.12 12.09
CA GLN A 792 14.65 34.95 12.57
C GLN A 792 15.81 34.95 11.57
N ASP A 793 16.23 33.77 11.11
CA ASP A 793 17.30 33.61 10.11
C ASP A 793 16.98 34.35 8.80
N ARG A 794 15.71 34.31 8.34
CA ARG A 794 15.26 35.04 7.14
C ARG A 794 15.34 36.55 7.30
N ARG A 795 14.92 37.08 8.46
CA ARG A 795 14.99 38.52 8.73
C ARG A 795 16.43 39.02 8.83
N GLU A 796 17.33 38.18 9.32
CA GLU A 796 18.76 38.48 9.38
C GLU A 796 19.39 38.46 7.98
N ALA A 797 19.03 37.50 7.14
CA ALA A 797 19.46 37.43 5.74
C ALA A 797 18.93 38.61 4.90
N GLU A 798 17.67 39.03 5.07
CA GLU A 798 17.09 40.19 4.39
C GLU A 798 17.75 41.50 4.82
N LYS A 799 18.09 41.64 6.10
CA LYS A 799 18.87 42.79 6.60
C LYS A 799 20.29 42.81 6.03
N ALA A 800 20.93 41.65 5.89
CA ALA A 800 22.25 41.53 5.29
C ALA A 800 22.23 41.82 3.77
N ALA A 801 21.18 41.39 3.06
CA ALA A 801 21.02 41.63 1.63
C ALA A 801 20.74 43.12 1.30
N SER A 802 19.94 43.81 2.12
CA SER A 802 19.69 45.25 1.98
C SER A 802 20.92 46.13 2.30
N ALA A 803 21.95 45.57 2.96
CA ALA A 803 23.16 46.30 3.30
C ALA A 803 24.23 46.31 2.19
N ILE A 804 24.06 45.55 1.10
CA ILE A 804 25.12 45.31 0.09
C ILE A 804 24.85 45.97 -1.29
N ALA A 805 23.71 46.62 -1.53
CA ALA A 805 23.38 47.06 -2.90
C ALA A 805 23.61 48.56 -3.17
N ILE A 806 24.63 48.92 -3.98
CA ILE A 806 24.67 49.88 -5.14
C ILE A 806 25.98 49.67 -5.96
N PRO A 807 26.11 49.88 -7.30
CA PRO A 807 25.21 49.69 -8.46
C PRO A 807 25.82 48.84 -9.63
N GLU A 808 24.92 48.44 -10.53
CA GLU A 808 25.06 48.17 -11.99
C GLU A 808 26.45 47.85 -12.60
N ASP A 809 26.60 46.62 -13.11
CA ASP A 809 27.20 46.42 -14.43
C ASP A 809 26.54 45.24 -15.18
N ASN A 810 26.31 45.51 -16.44
CA ASN A 810 25.56 44.75 -17.41
C ASN A 810 26.49 43.66 -17.98
N SER A 811 26.25 42.39 -17.67
CA SER A 811 26.89 41.30 -18.41
C SER A 811 25.92 40.15 -18.69
N LEU A 812 25.74 39.93 -19.98
CA LEU A 812 24.95 38.89 -20.63
C LEU A 812 25.36 37.49 -20.12
N ALA A 813 24.54 36.91 -19.25
CA ALA A 813 24.50 35.47 -19.03
C ALA A 813 23.48 34.88 -20.02
N GLU A 814 23.98 34.09 -20.97
CA GLU A 814 23.22 33.50 -22.08
C GLU A 814 22.12 32.54 -21.61
N GLY A 815 20.85 32.90 -21.88
CA GLY A 815 19.93 31.96 -22.56
C GLY A 815 18.61 31.57 -21.91
N ARG A 816 18.10 32.25 -20.88
CA ARG A 816 16.73 32.06 -20.38
C ARG A 816 16.05 33.40 -20.09
N LEU A 817 14.79 33.53 -20.47
CA LEU A 817 14.01 34.73 -20.18
C LEU A 817 13.79 34.88 -18.68
N SER A 818 13.85 36.11 -18.17
CA SER A 818 13.44 36.40 -16.81
C SER A 818 11.92 36.26 -16.65
N GLN A 819 11.44 36.03 -15.42
CA GLN A 819 10.01 35.90 -15.13
C GLN A 819 9.21 37.13 -15.58
N SER A 820 9.77 38.34 -15.48
CA SER A 820 9.12 39.57 -15.95
C SER A 820 9.01 39.61 -17.47
N GLN A 821 10.03 39.17 -18.21
CA GLN A 821 10.00 39.05 -19.66
C GLN A 821 8.95 38.01 -20.11
N ILE A 822 8.86 36.87 -19.44
CA ILE A 822 7.85 35.84 -19.71
C ILE A 822 6.44 36.42 -19.55
N LEU A 823 6.17 37.14 -18.46
CA LEU A 823 4.85 37.75 -18.22
C LEU A 823 4.49 38.82 -19.24
N GLN A 824 5.46 39.65 -19.67
CA GLN A 824 5.25 40.65 -20.71
C GLN A 824 4.91 40.01 -22.06
N LEU A 825 5.67 39.00 -22.48
CA LEU A 825 5.39 38.26 -23.71
C LEU A 825 4.05 37.53 -23.63
N ALA A 826 3.73 36.93 -22.49
CA ALA A 826 2.47 36.24 -22.26
C ALA A 826 1.27 37.17 -22.39
N SER A 827 1.36 38.41 -21.89
CA SER A 827 0.30 39.40 -22.06
C SER A 827 0.02 39.69 -23.54
N GLY A 828 1.06 39.94 -24.34
CA GLY A 828 0.92 40.19 -25.78
C GLY A 828 0.38 38.98 -26.55
N VAL A 829 0.89 37.78 -26.26
CA VAL A 829 0.43 36.53 -26.87
C VAL A 829 -1.03 36.25 -26.49
N ARG A 830 -1.42 36.48 -25.23
CA ARG A 830 -2.79 36.29 -24.77
C ARG A 830 -3.76 37.19 -25.53
N THR A 831 -3.47 38.48 -25.68
CA THR A 831 -4.33 39.40 -26.46
C THR A 831 -4.54 38.91 -27.89
N LEU A 832 -3.51 38.41 -28.57
CA LEU A 832 -3.65 37.86 -29.91
C LEU A 832 -4.47 36.56 -29.96
N LEU A 833 -4.33 35.69 -28.96
CA LEU A 833 -5.12 34.47 -28.87
C LEU A 833 -6.60 34.78 -28.60
N GLU A 834 -6.90 35.78 -27.78
CA GLU A 834 -8.27 36.25 -27.58
C GLU A 834 -8.87 36.84 -28.86
N GLN A 835 -8.10 37.58 -29.66
CA GLN A 835 -8.53 38.04 -30.99
C GLN A 835 -8.74 36.88 -31.96
N THR A 836 -7.86 35.87 -31.92
CA THR A 836 -7.97 34.66 -32.74
C THR A 836 -9.22 33.85 -32.37
N ALA A 837 -9.53 33.77 -31.07
CA ALA A 837 -10.73 33.16 -30.54
C ALA A 837 -12.00 33.85 -31.06
N ARG A 838 -12.05 35.19 -30.98
CA ARG A 838 -13.17 36.01 -31.52
C ARG A 838 -13.29 35.89 -33.04
N GLY A 839 -12.17 35.81 -33.75
CA GLY A 839 -12.12 35.57 -35.20
C GLY A 839 -12.45 34.13 -35.61
N GLN A 840 -12.71 33.24 -34.66
CA GLN A 840 -13.02 31.82 -34.86
C GLN A 840 -11.99 31.06 -35.72
N SER A 841 -10.74 31.51 -35.73
CA SER A 841 -9.65 30.93 -36.51
C SER A 841 -8.69 30.12 -35.63
N LEU A 842 -7.74 29.41 -36.27
CA LEU A 842 -6.58 28.80 -35.63
C LEU A 842 -5.34 29.58 -36.04
N THR A 843 -4.33 29.59 -35.18
CA THR A 843 -3.07 30.31 -35.43
C THR A 843 -1.87 29.38 -35.27
N THR A 844 -0.72 29.76 -35.80
CA THR A 844 0.54 29.05 -35.57
C THR A 844 1.47 29.93 -34.73
N TRP A 845 2.48 29.34 -34.11
CA TRP A 845 3.50 30.10 -33.38
C TRP A 845 4.21 31.13 -34.30
N GLY A 846 4.46 30.75 -35.55
CA GLY A 846 5.04 31.65 -36.56
C GLY A 846 4.13 32.83 -36.91
N GLU A 847 2.82 32.63 -36.97
CA GLU A 847 1.85 33.70 -37.21
C GLU A 847 1.73 34.66 -36.02
N LEU A 848 1.73 34.13 -34.78
CA LEU A 848 1.76 34.96 -33.57
C LEU A 848 3.01 35.85 -33.53
N ARG A 849 4.17 35.30 -33.92
CA ARG A 849 5.42 36.05 -34.01
C ARG A 849 5.39 37.12 -35.09
N ARG A 850 4.81 36.84 -36.26
CA ARG A 850 4.65 37.84 -37.33
C ARG A 850 3.73 38.98 -36.90
N ARG A 851 2.63 38.68 -36.20
CA ARG A 851 1.64 39.67 -35.75
C ARG A 851 2.11 40.52 -34.56
N LEU A 852 2.95 39.99 -33.66
CA LEU A 852 3.57 40.76 -32.56
C LEU A 852 4.80 41.55 -33.00
N GLY A 853 5.42 41.16 -34.12
CA GLY A 853 6.70 41.70 -34.57
C GLY A 853 7.89 40.90 -34.03
N GLU A 854 8.88 40.65 -34.89
CA GLU A 854 10.02 39.77 -34.55
C GLU A 854 10.96 40.35 -33.48
N SER A 855 10.93 41.67 -33.26
CA SER A 855 11.65 42.34 -32.18
C SER A 855 10.98 42.16 -30.81
N VAL A 856 9.65 41.95 -30.79
CA VAL A 856 8.86 41.78 -29.57
C VAL A 856 8.78 40.30 -29.18
N LEU A 857 8.54 39.40 -30.14
CA LEU A 857 8.59 37.95 -29.92
C LEU A 857 9.79 37.34 -30.66
N PRO A 858 10.97 37.26 -30.04
CA PRO A 858 12.14 36.62 -30.66
C PRO A 858 11.96 35.10 -30.79
N HIS A 859 12.89 34.43 -31.44
CA HIS A 859 12.92 32.96 -31.42
C HIS A 859 13.23 32.47 -30.00
N LEU A 860 12.21 31.93 -29.33
CA LEU A 860 12.32 31.43 -27.97
C LEU A 860 12.70 29.95 -27.95
N HIS A 861 13.43 29.54 -26.92
CA HIS A 861 13.63 28.13 -26.59
C HIS A 861 12.27 27.46 -26.28
N PRO A 862 12.04 26.17 -26.63
CA PRO A 862 10.76 25.51 -26.38
C PRO A 862 10.27 25.57 -24.92
N ASP A 863 11.19 25.55 -23.95
CA ASP A 863 10.86 25.77 -22.52
C ASP A 863 10.30 27.17 -22.28
N ASP A 864 10.94 28.22 -22.82
CA ASP A 864 10.46 29.61 -22.69
C ASP A 864 9.13 29.81 -23.44
N GLN A 865 8.93 29.13 -24.57
CA GLN A 865 7.63 29.08 -25.25
C GLN A 865 6.55 28.41 -24.37
N GLY A 866 6.91 27.31 -23.71
CA GLY A 866 6.05 26.62 -22.76
C GLY A 866 5.66 27.52 -21.58
N GLU A 867 6.64 28.19 -20.97
CA GLU A 867 6.41 29.12 -19.86
C GLU A 867 5.56 30.33 -20.26
N VAL A 868 5.78 30.89 -21.45
CA VAL A 868 4.93 31.95 -22.01
C VAL A 868 3.49 31.45 -22.17
N LEU A 869 3.28 30.25 -22.71
CA LEU A 869 1.92 29.70 -22.88
C LEU A 869 1.25 29.30 -21.56
N VAL A 870 2.02 28.82 -20.57
CA VAL A 870 1.52 28.57 -19.22
C VAL A 870 1.12 29.89 -18.56
N ALA A 871 1.91 30.95 -18.72
CA ALA A 871 1.58 32.28 -18.24
C ALA A 871 0.35 32.87 -18.96
N VAL A 872 0.21 32.65 -20.28
CA VAL A 872 -0.97 33.04 -21.06
C VAL A 872 -2.24 32.45 -20.48
N ASP A 873 -2.22 31.17 -20.09
CA ASP A 873 -3.41 30.44 -19.65
C ASP A 873 -3.55 30.35 -18.12
N ARG A 874 -2.65 30.98 -17.37
CA ARG A 874 -2.63 30.93 -15.89
C ARG A 874 -3.94 31.36 -15.25
N ASP A 875 -4.58 32.38 -15.81
CA ASP A 875 -5.84 32.94 -15.31
C ASP A 875 -7.07 32.33 -16.01
N THR A 876 -6.90 31.32 -16.86
CA THR A 876 -8.02 30.62 -17.52
C THR A 876 -8.70 29.68 -16.51
N PRO A 877 -10.01 29.82 -16.23
CA PRO A 877 -10.72 28.97 -15.27
C PRO A 877 -10.65 27.48 -15.62
N ALA A 878 -10.64 26.59 -14.62
CA ALA A 878 -10.57 25.14 -14.82
C ALA A 878 -11.73 24.54 -15.64
N THR A 879 -12.86 25.25 -15.70
CA THR A 879 -14.06 24.85 -16.46
C THR A 879 -14.03 25.31 -17.92
N GLU A 880 -13.11 26.21 -18.29
CA GLU A 880 -12.97 26.76 -19.63
C GLU A 880 -11.80 26.11 -20.38
N PRO A 881 -11.91 25.93 -21.70
CA PRO A 881 -10.79 25.45 -22.53
C PRO A 881 -9.65 26.48 -22.57
N LEU A 882 -8.41 25.99 -22.69
CA LEU A 882 -7.20 26.83 -22.72
C LEU A 882 -7.10 27.62 -24.03
N LEU A 883 -6.71 28.89 -23.97
CA LEU A 883 -6.47 29.74 -25.16
C LEU A 883 -5.34 29.18 -26.03
N SER A 884 -4.34 28.55 -25.42
CA SER A 884 -3.26 27.83 -26.14
C SER A 884 -3.76 26.67 -27.02
N SER A 885 -5.02 26.22 -26.87
CA SER A 885 -5.63 25.24 -27.80
C SER A 885 -5.79 25.77 -29.23
N LEU A 886 -5.83 27.09 -29.43
CA LEU A 886 -5.93 27.71 -30.75
C LEU A 886 -4.63 27.70 -31.54
N ILE A 887 -3.52 27.33 -30.90
CA ILE A 887 -2.22 27.21 -31.54
C ILE A 887 -2.11 25.81 -32.14
N VAL A 888 -1.86 25.75 -33.45
CA VAL A 888 -1.64 24.53 -34.20
C VAL A 888 -0.21 24.46 -34.75
N ALA A 889 0.24 23.24 -35.03
CA ALA A 889 1.39 22.98 -35.89
C ALA A 889 1.05 23.33 -37.35
N GLY A 890 2.07 23.44 -38.22
CA GLY A 890 1.92 23.95 -39.59
C GLY A 890 0.96 23.19 -40.51
N ASP A 891 0.53 21.98 -40.14
CA ASP A 891 -0.44 21.12 -40.82
C ASP A 891 -1.86 21.18 -40.21
N GLY A 892 -2.11 22.08 -39.25
CA GLY A 892 -3.39 22.17 -38.55
C GLY A 892 -3.54 21.18 -37.40
N GLU A 893 -2.48 20.45 -37.05
CA GLU A 893 -2.45 19.51 -35.95
C GLU A 893 -2.25 20.17 -34.58
N ILE A 894 -2.57 19.41 -33.53
CA ILE A 894 -2.35 19.81 -32.14
C ILE A 894 -0.88 20.22 -31.89
N HIS A 895 -0.68 21.38 -31.27
CA HIS A 895 0.67 21.86 -30.99
C HIS A 895 1.40 20.98 -29.95
N PRO A 896 2.68 20.60 -30.16
CA PRO A 896 3.42 19.70 -29.26
C PRO A 896 3.52 20.16 -27.81
N LEU A 897 3.47 21.49 -27.57
CA LEU A 897 3.49 22.06 -26.22
C LEU A 897 2.12 22.06 -25.53
N TYR A 898 1.01 21.77 -26.21
CA TYR A 898 -0.32 21.80 -25.60
C TYR A 898 -0.46 20.86 -24.41
N ARG A 899 0.06 19.63 -24.53
CA ARG A 899 0.10 18.66 -23.41
C ARG A 899 0.90 19.20 -22.22
N HIS A 900 2.00 19.88 -22.48
CA HIS A 900 2.83 20.50 -21.43
C HIS A 900 2.07 21.63 -20.72
N VAL A 901 1.47 22.56 -21.48
CA VAL A 901 0.69 23.67 -20.91
C VAL A 901 -0.48 23.16 -20.07
N ALA A 902 -1.23 22.19 -20.59
CA ALA A 902 -2.35 21.58 -19.87
C ALA A 902 -1.90 20.87 -18.59
N PHE A 903 -0.78 20.13 -18.63
CA PHE A 903 -0.20 19.50 -17.45
C PHE A 903 0.28 20.52 -16.41
N SER A 904 1.00 21.57 -16.83
CA SER A 904 1.51 22.62 -15.95
C SER A 904 0.41 23.46 -15.28
N LEU A 905 -0.81 23.45 -15.83
CA LEU A 905 -2.00 24.11 -15.28
C LEU A 905 -2.96 23.14 -14.58
N ASP A 906 -2.46 21.97 -14.17
CA ASP A 906 -3.19 20.91 -13.47
C ASP A 906 -4.48 20.46 -14.19
N ARG A 907 -4.51 20.51 -15.52
CA ARG A 907 -5.60 19.95 -16.32
C ARG A 907 -5.46 18.43 -16.40
N LYS A 908 -6.59 17.74 -16.50
CA LYS A 908 -6.59 16.29 -16.77
C LYS A 908 -6.15 16.10 -18.22
N VAL A 909 -4.98 15.47 -18.43
CA VAL A 909 -4.44 15.25 -19.78
C VAL A 909 -4.36 13.75 -20.10
N PRO A 910 -4.96 13.28 -21.21
CA PRO A 910 -4.85 11.90 -21.64
C PRO A 910 -3.42 11.51 -22.01
N LEU A 911 -3.03 10.30 -21.59
CA LEU A 911 -1.73 9.71 -21.94
C LEU A 911 -1.66 9.25 -23.41
N SER A 912 -2.80 8.98 -24.04
CA SER A 912 -2.88 8.57 -25.45
C SER A 912 -2.98 9.80 -26.36
N ASP A 913 -2.19 9.82 -27.44
CA ASP A 913 -2.21 10.90 -28.44
C ASP A 913 -3.53 10.97 -29.19
N ALA A 914 -4.19 9.83 -29.44
CA ALA A 914 -5.50 9.80 -30.07
C ALA A 914 -6.56 10.41 -29.15
N ALA A 915 -6.54 10.08 -27.86
CA ALA A 915 -7.46 10.64 -26.89
C ALA A 915 -7.21 12.14 -26.67
N LEU A 916 -5.94 12.56 -26.60
CA LEU A 916 -5.57 13.97 -26.49
C LEU A 916 -6.07 14.78 -27.69
N ARG A 917 -5.91 14.25 -28.91
CA ARG A 917 -6.42 14.91 -30.13
C ARG A 917 -7.94 15.08 -30.09
N SER A 918 -8.67 14.05 -29.66
CA SER A 918 -10.13 14.12 -29.51
C SER A 918 -10.56 15.16 -28.49
N GLU A 919 -9.91 15.21 -27.32
CA GLU A 919 -10.21 16.21 -26.28
C GLU A 919 -9.84 17.62 -26.73
N TRP A 920 -8.66 17.80 -27.35
CA TRP A 920 -8.26 19.09 -27.92
C TRP A 920 -9.23 19.59 -28.98
N THR A 921 -9.75 18.71 -29.86
CA THR A 921 -10.75 19.09 -30.87
C THR A 921 -12.03 19.60 -30.21
N VAL A 922 -12.47 18.95 -29.13
CA VAL A 922 -13.63 19.40 -28.34
C VAL A 922 -13.35 20.74 -27.68
N ASP A 923 -12.16 20.95 -27.13
CA ASP A 923 -11.77 22.21 -26.49
C ASP A 923 -11.73 23.38 -27.48
N VAL A 924 -11.20 23.18 -28.70
CA VAL A 924 -11.23 24.19 -29.77
C VAL A 924 -12.67 24.58 -30.12
N LEU A 925 -13.58 23.61 -30.23
CA LEU A 925 -15.00 23.87 -30.50
C LEU A 925 -15.66 24.65 -29.36
N ARG A 926 -15.42 24.22 -28.10
CA ARG A 926 -15.94 24.90 -26.91
C ARG A 926 -15.42 26.33 -26.82
N LEU A 927 -14.15 26.56 -27.16
CA LEU A 927 -13.53 27.88 -27.12
C LEU A 927 -14.14 28.80 -28.18
N ARG A 928 -14.38 28.30 -29.41
CA ARG A 928 -15.11 29.04 -30.45
C ARG A 928 -16.55 29.39 -30.05
N THR A 929 -17.25 28.50 -29.33
CA THR A 929 -18.60 28.79 -28.83
C THR A 929 -18.56 29.87 -27.74
N LEU A 930 -17.62 29.77 -26.80
CA LEU A 930 -17.50 30.66 -25.65
C LEU A 930 -17.12 32.09 -26.08
N TRP A 931 -16.21 32.24 -27.05
CA TRP A 931 -15.75 33.53 -27.57
C TRP A 931 -16.59 34.08 -28.72
N LYS A 932 -17.67 33.39 -29.14
CA LYS A 932 -18.66 33.95 -30.07
C LYS A 932 -19.49 35.07 -29.43
N HIS A 933 -19.60 35.06 -28.09
CA HIS A 933 -20.46 35.94 -27.30
C HIS A 933 -19.69 36.83 -26.31
N ARG A 934 -18.35 36.80 -26.35
CA ARG A 934 -17.41 37.63 -25.58
C ARG A 934 -16.54 38.44 -26.53
#